data_AF-A0A969LIT4-F1
#
_entry.id   AF-A0A969LIT4-F1
#
_cell.length_a   1.000
_cell.length_b   1.000
_cell.length_c   1.000
_cell.angle_alpha   90.00
_cell.angle_beta   90.00
_cell.angle_gamma   90.00
#
_symmetry.space_group_name_H-M   'P 1'
#
loop_
_entity.id
_entity.type
_entity.pdbx_description
1 polymer ?
#
loop_
_entity_poly.entity_id
_entity_poly.type
_entity_poly.pdbx_seq_one_letter_code
_entity_poly.pdbx_strand_id
1 'polypeptide(L)'
;MSVELTINGQSFDYPSTGDEDWGPEATDWAVAVSTGLLQKSGGLFQLLAEVDFGNTYGLKSVYYKTGTANPANAGQFRLARADVLSWRNQANDGNLNLSVNASNHLLFNGVQIDAFGAVADTATIDLTLTGATLSADINPSSVDNSFLATMPALRIKGNNTGGSTNPIDLTATQVTAMLNVMVGDSGSGGLKGLVPAPATGDAARFLRGDGTWVAAAGTGDVVGPASSTDFAIARFDGTSGLLLQNSTATLDDSGNVIFPGYLIVNGDTMLQNTLNGVILATSGLLSALTYSQLTAQLDVMVGDSGSGGTKGLVPAPASGDTAANKFLKANATWETIGKSYARTINAQTGTTYTVQLSDGSGAGTNALLTVSNAATCVVTIPANATTAFPVGTQIDILRLGAGEVQVVGAGGVTVNGPNGADRITYQYAMGSLIKTATNTWDFFGEVSGFITATGGTITTDGNFKVHTFTSSGTFQILSGSGTVESLVVGGGGGSGSSAGGGGGAGGGGAGGLKYTTPGSIYGVGSYTVTVGAGGAAASNGSGSAFDAITVLGGGGGATTSVLAQVGGSGGGGASNVGFQTGAAGTVGQGFAGGTGSQVGANASGGGGGSSAVGVNGNTSGVAGNGGAGTSVSITGSAVTYAGGGGGGSGGGTPGTGGTGGGGNGSATMSTSGQNGTANTGGGAGGGGTSSAGSTGGSGIVILRYRFQ
;
A
#
# COMPACT_ATOMS: atom_id res chain seq x y z
N MET A 1 -21.10 73.69 -32.38
CA MET A 1 -20.96 73.13 -31.01
C MET A 1 -19.73 72.25 -31.02
N SER A 2 -18.76 72.45 -30.12
CA SER A 2 -17.53 71.66 -30.09
C SER A 2 -17.77 70.19 -29.80
N VAL A 3 -16.79 69.39 -30.21
CA VAL A 3 -16.64 67.99 -29.80
C VAL A 3 -15.41 67.86 -28.92
N GLU A 4 -15.59 67.49 -27.64
CA GLU A 4 -14.49 67.23 -26.71
C GLU A 4 -13.80 65.90 -27.03
N LEU A 5 -12.48 65.91 -27.20
CA LEU A 5 -11.64 64.78 -27.58
C LEU A 5 -10.49 64.62 -26.59
N THR A 6 -10.45 63.48 -25.90
CA THR A 6 -9.48 63.24 -24.84
C THR A 6 -8.22 62.53 -25.37
N ILE A 7 -7.07 63.18 -25.29
CA ILE A 7 -5.75 62.63 -25.65
C ILE A 7 -4.88 62.64 -24.39
N ASN A 8 -4.34 61.47 -24.00
CA ASN A 8 -3.56 61.29 -22.76
C ASN A 8 -4.27 61.79 -21.49
N GLY A 9 -5.58 61.56 -21.41
CA GLY A 9 -6.39 61.94 -20.24
C GLY A 9 -6.66 63.45 -20.12
N GLN A 10 -6.39 64.23 -21.17
CA GLN A 10 -6.73 65.66 -21.26
C GLN A 10 -7.74 65.88 -22.39
N SER A 11 -8.78 66.65 -22.12
CA SER A 11 -9.90 66.90 -23.05
C SER A 11 -9.67 68.16 -23.89
N PHE A 12 -9.80 68.03 -25.21
CA PHE A 12 -9.59 69.08 -26.19
C PHE A 12 -10.83 69.25 -27.06
N ASP A 13 -11.38 70.45 -27.14
CA ASP A 13 -12.57 70.72 -27.95
C ASP A 13 -12.21 70.86 -29.45
N TYR A 14 -12.93 70.20 -30.34
CA TYR A 14 -12.69 70.22 -31.79
C TYR A 14 -13.94 70.74 -32.54
N PRO A 15 -13.80 71.63 -33.54
CA PRO A 15 -14.94 72.27 -34.21
C PRO A 15 -15.84 71.35 -35.03
N SER A 16 -17.08 71.83 -35.27
CA SER A 16 -18.05 71.19 -36.17
C SER A 16 -18.23 71.93 -37.50
N THR A 17 -18.67 71.22 -38.55
CA THR A 17 -18.74 71.76 -39.92
C THR A 17 -19.71 72.94 -40.03
N GLY A 18 -19.21 74.07 -40.53
CA GLY A 18 -19.98 75.31 -40.66
C GLY A 18 -19.86 76.23 -39.44
N ASP A 19 -19.16 75.79 -38.39
CA ASP A 19 -18.81 76.68 -37.29
C ASP A 19 -17.64 77.59 -37.71
N GLU A 20 -17.78 78.88 -37.42
CA GLU A 20 -16.77 79.92 -37.69
C GLU A 20 -16.00 80.24 -36.39
N ASP A 21 -14.73 80.66 -36.51
CA ASP A 21 -13.83 81.12 -35.41
C ASP A 21 -13.17 80.08 -34.45
N TRP A 22 -12.97 78.82 -34.88
CA TRP A 22 -12.40 77.73 -34.04
C TRP A 22 -10.91 77.41 -34.27
N GLY A 23 -10.17 78.35 -34.84
CA GLY A 23 -8.75 78.15 -35.18
C GLY A 23 -7.89 77.63 -34.02
N PRO A 24 -8.00 78.17 -32.79
CA PRO A 24 -7.17 77.75 -31.67
C PRO A 24 -7.43 76.30 -31.21
N GLU A 25 -8.68 75.93 -30.97
CA GLU A 25 -9.05 74.64 -30.38
C GLU A 25 -8.86 73.48 -31.37
N ALA A 26 -9.15 73.72 -32.66
CA ALA A 26 -8.85 72.77 -33.73
C ALA A 26 -7.35 72.52 -33.88
N THR A 27 -6.55 73.58 -33.72
CA THR A 27 -5.09 73.52 -33.78
C THR A 27 -4.56 72.78 -32.56
N ASP A 28 -5.08 73.03 -31.37
CA ASP A 28 -4.66 72.36 -30.13
C ASP A 28 -4.94 70.86 -30.17
N TRP A 29 -6.09 70.44 -30.71
CA TRP A 29 -6.38 69.02 -30.94
C TRP A 29 -5.48 68.38 -32.00
N ALA A 30 -5.25 69.06 -33.13
CA ALA A 30 -4.34 68.56 -34.18
C ALA A 30 -2.89 68.47 -33.68
N VAL A 31 -2.46 69.42 -32.86
CA VAL A 31 -1.21 69.40 -32.11
C VAL A 31 -1.20 68.20 -31.15
N ALA A 32 -2.25 67.94 -30.36
CA ALA A 32 -2.33 66.79 -29.45
C ALA A 32 -2.30 65.42 -30.15
N VAL A 33 -3.00 65.26 -31.28
CA VAL A 33 -3.03 64.02 -32.07
C VAL A 33 -1.70 63.75 -32.77
N SER A 34 -1.01 64.80 -33.22
CA SER A 34 0.33 64.68 -33.82
C SER A 34 1.46 64.54 -32.78
N THR A 35 1.26 65.01 -31.55
CA THR A 35 2.24 64.93 -30.45
C THR A 35 2.02 63.77 -29.48
N GLY A 36 0.85 63.14 -29.43
CA GLY A 36 0.45 62.18 -28.38
C GLY A 36 0.27 60.72 -28.79
N LEU A 37 0.39 60.37 -30.08
CA LEU A 37 0.20 59.00 -30.60
C LEU A 37 1.51 58.41 -31.17
N LEU A 38 1.68 57.09 -31.09
CA LEU A 38 2.81 56.36 -31.70
C LEU A 38 2.77 56.49 -33.24
N GLN A 39 3.71 57.23 -33.83
CA GLN A 39 3.78 57.41 -35.29
C GLN A 39 4.94 56.64 -35.92
N LYS A 40 4.63 55.91 -36.99
CA LYS A 40 5.61 55.17 -37.81
C LYS A 40 6.19 56.08 -38.88
N SER A 41 7.51 56.17 -38.92
CA SER A 41 8.22 56.51 -40.15
C SER A 41 9.11 55.32 -40.50
N GLY A 42 9.18 54.92 -41.77
CA GLY A 42 10.04 53.81 -42.19
C GLY A 42 11.48 53.96 -41.66
N GLY A 43 12.14 52.83 -41.35
CA GLY A 43 13.41 52.79 -40.59
C GLY A 43 13.28 52.00 -39.29
N LEU A 44 14.35 51.90 -38.51
CA LEU A 44 14.33 51.33 -37.15
C LEU A 44 13.60 52.30 -36.21
N PHE A 45 12.48 51.88 -35.63
CA PHE A 45 11.77 52.62 -34.57
C PHE A 45 12.21 52.05 -33.21
N GLN A 46 13.28 52.61 -32.65
CA GLN A 46 13.86 52.13 -31.40
C GLN A 46 13.00 52.58 -30.21
N LEU A 47 12.43 51.62 -29.48
CA LEU A 47 11.75 51.88 -28.22
C LEU A 47 12.81 52.18 -27.15
N LEU A 48 12.70 53.34 -26.48
CA LEU A 48 13.65 53.78 -25.46
C LEU A 48 13.19 53.46 -24.02
N ALA A 49 11.96 52.99 -23.87
CA ALA A 49 11.36 52.47 -22.65
C ALA A 49 10.38 51.35 -23.02
N GLU A 50 9.98 50.53 -22.03
CA GLU A 50 8.90 49.58 -22.24
C GLU A 50 7.61 50.33 -22.61
N VAL A 51 6.96 49.87 -23.69
CA VAL A 51 5.67 50.43 -24.09
C VAL A 51 4.61 49.76 -23.23
N ASP A 52 4.26 50.43 -22.14
CA ASP A 52 3.18 50.04 -21.26
C ASP A 52 1.87 50.66 -21.74
N PHE A 53 0.95 49.84 -22.26
CA PHE A 53 -0.40 50.26 -22.67
C PHE A 53 -1.43 50.11 -21.52
N GLY A 54 -0.95 49.92 -20.29
CA GLY A 54 -1.73 49.71 -19.08
C GLY A 54 -2.31 48.29 -18.98
N ASN A 55 -2.91 47.96 -17.82
CA ASN A 55 -3.46 46.63 -17.51
C ASN A 55 -4.61 46.17 -18.43
N THR A 56 -5.10 47.03 -19.33
CA THR A 56 -6.30 46.82 -20.14
C THR A 56 -6.01 46.55 -21.61
N TYR A 57 -4.86 46.98 -22.14
CA TYR A 57 -4.52 46.82 -23.55
C TYR A 57 -3.11 46.22 -23.72
N GLY A 58 -2.96 45.20 -24.57
CA GLY A 58 -1.67 44.58 -24.88
C GLY A 58 -1.27 44.79 -26.35
N LEU A 59 0.02 44.69 -26.65
CA LEU A 59 0.52 44.75 -28.02
C LEU A 59 0.13 43.48 -28.81
N LYS A 60 -0.82 43.60 -29.75
CA LYS A 60 -1.16 42.52 -30.69
C LYS A 60 -0.25 42.59 -31.92
N SER A 61 0.90 41.91 -31.87
CA SER A 61 1.73 41.68 -33.06
C SER A 61 1.43 40.31 -33.68
N VAL A 62 1.30 40.24 -35.01
CA VAL A 62 1.06 38.99 -35.75
C VAL A 62 2.28 38.07 -35.72
N TYR A 63 3.48 38.66 -35.70
CA TYR A 63 4.72 37.95 -35.46
C TYR A 63 5.80 38.91 -34.96
N TYR A 64 6.73 38.39 -34.19
CA TYR A 64 7.94 39.09 -33.77
C TYR A 64 9.11 38.50 -34.53
N LYS A 65 9.92 39.34 -35.17
CA LYS A 65 11.13 38.93 -35.87
C LYS A 65 12.28 39.75 -35.31
N THR A 66 13.38 39.08 -34.95
CA THR A 66 14.56 39.76 -34.48
C THR A 66 15.16 40.67 -35.57
N GLY A 67 15.81 41.75 -35.14
CA GLY A 67 16.68 42.56 -35.99
C GLY A 67 18.06 41.94 -36.17
N THR A 68 18.43 40.94 -35.36
CA THR A 68 19.72 40.23 -35.44
C THR A 68 19.80 39.43 -36.73
N ALA A 69 21.01 39.36 -37.32
CA ALA A 69 21.23 38.65 -38.59
C ALA A 69 20.86 37.15 -38.49
N ASN A 70 20.36 36.59 -39.59
CA ASN A 70 19.93 35.19 -39.72
C ASN A 70 18.79 34.76 -38.76
N PRO A 71 17.65 35.47 -38.73
CA PRO A 71 16.45 35.02 -38.02
C PRO A 71 15.90 33.72 -38.65
N ALA A 72 15.17 32.92 -37.87
CA ALA A 72 14.45 31.76 -38.39
C ALA A 72 13.58 32.10 -39.62
N ASN A 73 13.47 31.16 -40.56
CA ASN A 73 12.79 31.38 -41.84
C ASN A 73 11.26 31.45 -41.73
N ALA A 74 10.67 30.86 -40.67
CA ALA A 74 9.23 30.81 -40.42
C ALA A 74 8.94 30.79 -38.90
N GLY A 75 7.69 31.09 -38.52
CA GLY A 75 7.22 31.13 -37.12
C GLY A 75 6.63 32.48 -36.71
N GLN A 76 5.86 32.46 -35.62
CA GLN A 76 5.30 33.67 -34.96
C GLN A 76 6.38 34.43 -34.17
N PHE A 77 7.41 33.74 -33.69
CA PHE A 77 8.61 34.34 -33.13
C PHE A 77 9.82 33.85 -33.95
N ARG A 78 10.44 34.74 -34.71
CA ARG A 78 11.59 34.44 -35.56
C ARG A 78 12.82 35.10 -34.96
N LEU A 79 13.50 34.34 -34.11
CA LEU A 79 14.70 34.77 -33.40
C LEU A 79 15.96 34.28 -34.14
N ALA A 80 17.07 34.99 -34.00
CA ALA A 80 18.39 34.53 -34.39
C ALA A 80 19.02 33.76 -33.23
N ARG A 81 20.10 33.00 -33.50
CA ARG A 81 20.78 32.15 -32.51
C ARG A 81 21.16 32.88 -31.22
N ALA A 82 21.54 34.15 -31.31
CA ALA A 82 22.03 34.94 -30.18
C ALA A 82 20.90 35.54 -29.33
N ASP A 83 19.66 35.51 -29.81
CA ASP A 83 18.54 36.10 -29.09
C ASP A 83 17.97 35.11 -28.08
N VAL A 84 17.42 35.63 -26.99
CA VAL A 84 16.78 34.85 -25.92
C VAL A 84 15.42 35.44 -25.58
N LEU A 85 14.47 34.59 -25.21
CA LEU A 85 13.19 35.01 -24.66
C LEU A 85 13.25 34.87 -23.14
N SER A 86 13.13 35.97 -22.40
CA SER A 86 13.39 35.97 -20.96
C SER A 86 12.19 36.47 -20.18
N TRP A 87 11.93 35.84 -19.03
CA TRP A 87 10.89 36.26 -18.08
C TRP A 87 11.52 36.52 -16.72
N ARG A 88 10.97 37.45 -15.94
CA ARG A 88 11.40 37.66 -14.56
C ARG A 88 11.13 36.41 -13.73
N ASN A 89 12.05 36.08 -12.82
CA ASN A 89 11.80 35.01 -11.86
C ASN A 89 10.79 35.47 -10.79
N GLN A 90 10.27 34.52 -10.00
CA GLN A 90 9.26 34.80 -8.97
C GLN A 90 9.72 35.81 -7.91
N ALA A 91 11.01 35.76 -7.54
CA ALA A 91 11.61 36.69 -6.58
C ALA A 91 11.83 38.10 -7.16
N ASN A 92 11.64 38.27 -8.48
CA ASN A 92 11.84 39.52 -9.18
C ASN A 92 13.27 40.07 -8.94
N ASP A 93 14.30 39.22 -8.99
CA ASP A 93 15.71 39.59 -8.85
C ASP A 93 16.61 39.02 -9.97
N GLY A 94 16.04 38.21 -10.87
CA GLY A 94 16.72 37.69 -12.07
C GLY A 94 15.77 37.43 -13.23
N ASN A 95 16.34 36.97 -14.35
CA ASN A 95 15.61 36.56 -15.54
C ASN A 95 15.85 35.06 -15.79
N LEU A 96 14.79 34.37 -16.20
CA LEU A 96 14.80 32.98 -16.64
C LEU A 96 14.76 32.98 -18.16
N ASN A 97 15.87 32.59 -18.79
CA ASN A 97 16.07 32.73 -20.24
C ASN A 97 15.68 31.45 -20.98
N LEU A 98 14.97 31.58 -22.10
CA LEU A 98 14.78 30.53 -23.10
C LEU A 98 15.72 30.81 -24.28
N SER A 99 16.71 29.94 -24.51
CA SER A 99 17.78 30.12 -25.51
C SER A 99 18.06 28.86 -26.31
N VAL A 100 18.98 28.91 -27.27
CA VAL A 100 19.45 27.73 -28.03
C VAL A 100 20.97 27.59 -27.87
N ASN A 101 21.50 26.37 -27.66
CA ASN A 101 22.94 26.15 -27.51
C ASN A 101 23.62 25.94 -28.88
N ALA A 102 24.94 25.74 -28.86
CA ALA A 102 25.74 25.48 -30.05
C ALA A 102 25.32 24.22 -30.83
N SER A 103 24.62 23.29 -30.18
CA SER A 103 24.10 22.05 -30.77
C SER A 103 22.65 22.14 -31.25
N ASN A 104 22.07 23.35 -31.26
CA ASN A 104 20.67 23.62 -31.64
C ASN A 104 19.60 23.06 -30.68
N HIS A 105 19.98 22.82 -29.43
CA HIS A 105 19.03 22.37 -28.40
C HIS A 105 18.43 23.56 -27.67
N LEU A 106 17.16 23.47 -27.27
CA LEU A 106 16.49 24.51 -26.49
C LEU A 106 16.98 24.48 -25.04
N LEU A 107 17.12 25.63 -24.37
CA LEU A 107 17.54 25.72 -22.97
C LEU A 107 16.61 26.64 -22.19
N PHE A 108 16.20 26.25 -20.98
CA PHE A 108 15.56 27.09 -19.98
C PHE A 108 16.55 27.39 -18.85
N ASN A 109 16.84 28.67 -18.63
CA ASN A 109 17.79 29.16 -17.64
C ASN A 109 19.17 28.46 -17.72
N GLY A 110 19.65 28.20 -18.95
CA GLY A 110 20.91 27.51 -19.20
C GLY A 110 20.86 25.98 -19.11
N VAL A 111 19.69 25.40 -18.79
CA VAL A 111 19.47 23.95 -18.76
C VAL A 111 18.76 23.50 -20.03
N GLN A 112 19.32 22.51 -20.73
CA GLN A 112 18.73 21.98 -21.96
C GLN A 112 17.33 21.36 -21.71
N ILE A 113 16.37 21.66 -22.58
CA ILE A 113 14.96 21.19 -22.56
C ILE A 113 14.70 20.22 -23.71
N ASP A 114 15.64 19.33 -24.01
CA ASP A 114 15.32 18.23 -24.92
C ASP A 114 14.83 17.04 -24.11
N ALA A 115 13.77 16.40 -24.62
CA ALA A 115 13.10 15.27 -24.01
C ALA A 115 14.11 14.21 -23.50
N PHE A 116 14.34 14.19 -22.18
CA PHE A 116 15.05 13.15 -21.42
C PHE A 116 16.28 12.53 -22.13
N GLY A 117 17.00 13.33 -22.92
CA GLY A 117 18.11 12.88 -23.74
C GLY A 117 19.36 12.77 -22.90
N ALA A 118 19.65 11.54 -22.46
CA ALA A 118 20.80 11.14 -21.66
C ALA A 118 20.90 11.84 -20.30
N VAL A 119 20.31 11.21 -19.27
CA VAL A 119 20.87 11.35 -17.92
C VAL A 119 22.26 10.73 -17.99
N ALA A 120 23.31 11.53 -17.77
CA ALA A 120 24.67 11.00 -17.72
C ALA A 120 24.74 9.98 -16.57
N ASP A 121 24.89 8.70 -16.90
CA ASP A 121 25.15 7.65 -15.92
C ASP A 121 26.59 7.79 -15.43
N THR A 122 26.74 8.53 -14.33
CA THR A 122 28.00 8.63 -13.60
C THR A 122 27.94 7.77 -12.34
N ALA A 123 27.66 6.48 -12.55
CA ALA A 123 27.91 5.33 -11.69
C ALA A 123 26.85 4.98 -10.62
N THR A 124 26.63 3.66 -10.51
CA THR A 124 25.81 2.81 -9.61
C THR A 124 24.36 2.51 -9.99
N ILE A 125 23.70 3.29 -10.85
CA ILE A 125 22.33 2.99 -11.31
C ILE A 125 22.24 3.29 -12.81
N ASP A 126 21.97 2.27 -13.62
CA ASP A 126 21.76 2.41 -15.06
C ASP A 126 20.33 2.95 -15.27
N LEU A 127 20.23 4.24 -15.57
CA LEU A 127 18.95 4.88 -15.87
C LEU A 127 18.65 4.69 -17.35
N THR A 128 17.90 3.63 -17.68
CA THR A 128 17.46 3.38 -19.05
C THR A 128 16.12 4.07 -19.29
N LEU A 129 16.11 5.03 -20.21
CA LEU A 129 14.88 5.63 -20.71
C LEU A 129 14.40 4.89 -21.97
N THR A 130 13.23 4.26 -21.88
CA THR A 130 12.51 3.72 -23.05
C THR A 130 11.13 4.38 -23.15
N GLY A 131 10.97 5.28 -24.13
CA GLY A 131 9.75 6.06 -24.30
C GLY A 131 9.56 7.09 -23.19
N ALA A 132 8.37 7.12 -22.56
CA ALA A 132 8.00 8.08 -21.50
C ALA A 132 8.20 7.52 -20.07
N THR A 133 8.80 6.33 -19.95
CA THR A 133 9.02 5.65 -18.68
C THR A 133 10.49 5.72 -18.28
N LEU A 134 10.78 6.32 -17.12
CA LEU A 134 12.09 6.26 -16.48
C LEU A 134 12.19 4.95 -15.70
N SER A 135 13.03 4.03 -16.19
CA SER A 135 13.36 2.81 -15.47
C SER A 135 14.74 2.97 -14.85
N ALA A 136 14.80 2.84 -13.53
CA ALA A 136 16.05 2.71 -12.80
C ALA A 136 16.30 1.20 -12.61
N ASP A 137 17.34 0.68 -13.25
CA ASP A 137 17.81 -0.67 -13.01
C ASP A 137 19.26 -0.61 -12.51
N ILE A 138 19.65 -1.58 -11.68
CA ILE A 138 21.04 -1.70 -11.26
C ILE A 138 21.72 -2.54 -12.32
N ASN A 139 22.68 -1.96 -13.04
CA ASN A 139 23.48 -2.73 -14.00
C ASN A 139 24.07 -3.95 -13.26
N PRO A 140 23.79 -5.19 -13.69
CA PRO A 140 24.24 -6.37 -12.96
C PRO A 140 25.77 -6.46 -12.79
N SER A 141 26.52 -5.80 -13.69
CA SER A 141 27.99 -5.68 -13.63
C SER A 141 28.50 -4.53 -12.74
N SER A 142 27.61 -3.66 -12.24
CA SER A 142 27.93 -2.51 -11.38
C SER A 142 27.80 -2.77 -9.88
N VAL A 143 27.24 -3.92 -9.49
CA VAL A 143 27.23 -4.37 -8.09
C VAL A 143 28.62 -4.89 -7.74
N ASP A 144 29.48 -4.03 -7.21
CA ASP A 144 30.78 -4.44 -6.68
C ASP A 144 30.63 -5.19 -5.35
N ASN A 145 31.72 -5.84 -4.90
CA ASN A 145 31.72 -6.60 -3.65
C ASN A 145 31.43 -5.74 -2.41
N SER A 146 31.49 -4.40 -2.50
CA SER A 146 31.25 -3.50 -1.37
C SER A 146 29.76 -3.39 -1.04
N PHE A 147 28.86 -3.56 -2.01
CA PHE A 147 27.42 -3.66 -1.77
C PHE A 147 26.99 -4.95 -1.07
N LEU A 148 27.90 -5.94 -0.96
CA LEU A 148 27.74 -7.15 -0.15
C LEU A 148 28.28 -7.00 1.28
N ALA A 149 28.58 -5.77 1.74
CA ALA A 149 29.19 -5.50 3.05
C ALA A 149 28.40 -6.02 4.26
N THR A 150 27.10 -6.28 4.12
CA THR A 150 26.26 -6.92 5.15
C THR A 150 25.57 -8.15 4.59
N MET A 151 26.22 -9.30 4.74
CA MET A 151 25.64 -10.61 4.48
C MET A 151 25.08 -11.21 5.78
N PRO A 152 23.86 -11.80 5.77
CA PRO A 152 23.38 -12.58 6.89
C PRO A 152 24.38 -13.68 7.25
N ALA A 153 24.54 -13.98 8.54
CA ALA A 153 25.41 -15.05 9.00
C ALA A 153 25.10 -16.36 8.25
N LEU A 154 26.16 -17.08 7.85
CA LEU A 154 26.08 -18.38 7.15
C LEU A 154 25.53 -18.31 5.71
N ARG A 155 25.62 -17.16 5.01
CA ARG A 155 25.33 -17.06 3.57
C ARG A 155 26.55 -16.65 2.75
N ILE A 156 26.79 -17.36 1.65
CA ILE A 156 27.86 -17.08 0.69
C ILE A 156 27.21 -16.83 -0.68
N LYS A 157 27.46 -15.66 -1.29
CA LYS A 157 27.08 -15.39 -2.69
C LYS A 157 28.18 -15.88 -3.62
N GLY A 158 27.82 -16.47 -4.76
CA GLY A 158 28.80 -16.87 -5.78
C GLY A 158 28.16 -17.49 -7.00
N ASN A 159 28.96 -18.14 -7.85
CA ASN A 159 28.52 -18.77 -9.09
C ASN A 159 29.22 -20.13 -9.28
N ASN A 160 28.44 -21.22 -9.31
CA ASN A 160 28.93 -22.59 -9.45
C ASN A 160 28.64 -23.19 -10.85
N THR A 161 28.35 -22.37 -11.87
CA THR A 161 27.96 -22.84 -13.21
C THR A 161 29.14 -22.98 -14.19
N GLY A 162 30.33 -22.48 -13.83
CA GLY A 162 31.53 -22.53 -14.69
C GLY A 162 31.53 -21.55 -15.88
N GLY A 163 30.42 -20.85 -16.13
CA GLY A 163 30.29 -19.77 -17.11
C GLY A 163 29.95 -18.43 -16.45
N SER A 164 29.97 -17.34 -17.21
CA SER A 164 29.64 -16.00 -16.69
C SER A 164 28.12 -15.88 -16.46
N THR A 165 27.69 -15.82 -15.20
CA THR A 165 26.28 -15.62 -14.79
C THR A 165 26.20 -14.77 -13.52
N ASN A 166 25.01 -14.25 -13.21
CA ASN A 166 24.75 -13.47 -12.00
C ASN A 166 25.01 -14.30 -10.71
N PRO A 167 25.55 -13.69 -9.63
CA PRO A 167 25.75 -14.36 -8.35
C PRO A 167 24.43 -14.85 -7.72
N ILE A 168 24.43 -16.04 -7.12
CA ILE A 168 23.32 -16.63 -6.38
C ILE A 168 23.69 -16.86 -4.91
N ASP A 169 22.70 -17.04 -4.03
CA ASP A 169 22.95 -17.67 -2.72
C ASP A 169 23.35 -19.12 -2.93
N LEU A 170 24.61 -19.44 -2.64
CA LEU A 170 25.08 -20.80 -2.77
C LEU A 170 24.57 -21.65 -1.61
N THR A 171 23.93 -22.76 -1.95
CA THR A 171 23.66 -23.83 -0.98
C THR A 171 24.97 -24.48 -0.52
N ALA A 172 24.97 -25.12 0.65
CA ALA A 172 26.13 -25.86 1.15
C ALA A 172 26.66 -26.89 0.14
N THR A 173 25.77 -27.53 -0.62
CA THR A 173 26.10 -28.46 -1.70
C THR A 173 26.84 -27.77 -2.85
N GLN A 174 26.41 -26.58 -3.25
CA GLN A 174 27.05 -25.82 -4.33
C GLN A 174 28.41 -25.27 -3.91
N VAL A 175 28.56 -24.79 -2.67
CA VAL A 175 29.87 -24.38 -2.12
C VAL A 175 30.82 -25.57 -2.08
N THR A 176 30.35 -26.72 -1.59
CA THR A 176 31.16 -27.96 -1.57
C THR A 176 31.58 -28.35 -2.98
N ALA A 177 30.69 -28.26 -3.98
CA ALA A 177 31.01 -28.60 -5.36
C ALA A 177 32.12 -27.72 -5.98
N MET A 178 32.28 -26.47 -5.52
CA MET A 178 33.35 -25.56 -5.97
C MET A 178 34.72 -25.86 -5.36
N LEU A 179 34.77 -26.60 -4.25
CA LEU A 179 36.04 -26.99 -3.63
C LEU A 179 36.75 -28.07 -4.48
N ASN A 180 38.09 -27.98 -4.52
CA ASN A 180 38.92 -29.01 -5.15
C ASN A 180 38.72 -30.36 -4.46
N VAL A 181 38.70 -31.44 -5.24
CA VAL A 181 38.60 -32.80 -4.71
C VAL A 181 39.91 -33.17 -4.03
N MET A 182 39.83 -33.65 -2.80
CA MET A 182 40.96 -34.29 -2.14
C MET A 182 41.14 -35.68 -2.75
N VAL A 183 42.17 -35.84 -3.59
CA VAL A 183 42.53 -37.15 -4.15
C VAL A 183 43.38 -37.93 -3.14
N GLY A 184 42.72 -38.81 -2.40
CA GLY A 184 43.37 -39.93 -1.70
C GLY A 184 43.10 -41.21 -2.47
N ASP A 185 44.18 -41.97 -2.76
CA ASP A 185 44.25 -43.37 -3.21
C ASP A 185 43.10 -43.89 -4.10
N SER A 186 43.45 -44.12 -5.38
CA SER A 186 42.91 -45.03 -6.42
C SER A 186 41.50 -45.65 -6.34
N GLY A 187 40.51 -45.02 -5.69
CA GLY A 187 39.17 -45.59 -5.64
C GLY A 187 38.16 -44.80 -4.81
N SER A 188 37.62 -43.74 -5.41
CA SER A 188 36.25 -43.25 -5.15
C SER A 188 35.85 -42.77 -3.74
N GLY A 189 36.77 -42.24 -2.92
CA GLY A 189 36.52 -41.99 -1.48
C GLY A 189 36.83 -40.61 -0.88
N GLY A 190 37.03 -39.53 -1.65
CA GLY A 190 37.35 -38.21 -1.09
C GLY A 190 36.15 -37.26 -0.95
N LEU A 191 35.82 -36.81 0.27
CA LEU A 191 34.99 -35.61 0.50
C LEU A 191 35.81 -34.34 0.19
N LYS A 192 35.20 -33.34 -0.44
CA LYS A 192 35.86 -32.07 -0.83
C LYS A 192 36.14 -31.20 0.42
N GLY A 193 37.34 -30.63 0.60
CA GLY A 193 37.66 -29.81 1.80
C GLY A 193 39.14 -29.43 2.00
N LEU A 194 39.42 -28.66 3.06
CA LEU A 194 40.77 -28.36 3.58
C LEU A 194 41.22 -29.46 4.56
N VAL A 195 42.48 -29.90 4.47
CA VAL A 195 43.09 -30.81 5.47
C VAL A 195 43.33 -30.07 6.79
N PRO A 196 43.15 -30.70 7.97
CA PRO A 196 43.62 -30.13 9.23
C PRO A 196 45.12 -29.83 9.14
N ALA A 197 45.52 -28.58 9.43
CA ALA A 197 46.91 -28.18 9.36
C ALA A 197 47.75 -29.00 10.37
N PRO A 198 48.84 -29.67 9.94
CA PRO A 198 49.72 -30.38 10.86
C PRO A 198 50.38 -29.40 11.82
N ALA A 199 50.52 -29.79 13.09
CA ALA A 199 51.19 -28.96 14.07
C ALA A 199 52.71 -28.96 13.83
N THR A 200 53.40 -27.95 14.34
CA THR A 200 54.87 -27.89 14.30
C THR A 200 55.46 -29.15 14.95
N GLY A 201 56.13 -30.00 14.16
CA GLY A 201 56.69 -31.29 14.60
C GLY A 201 56.09 -32.53 13.95
N ASP A 202 54.99 -32.39 13.19
CA ASP A 202 54.26 -33.52 12.60
C ASP A 202 54.83 -34.02 11.25
N ALA A 203 56.06 -33.63 10.88
CA ALA A 203 56.66 -33.95 9.57
C ALA A 203 56.79 -35.46 9.28
N ALA A 204 56.71 -36.33 10.29
CA ALA A 204 56.78 -37.78 10.18
C ALA A 204 55.45 -38.50 10.50
N ARG A 205 54.35 -37.75 10.61
CA ARG A 205 53.01 -38.28 10.90
C ARG A 205 52.17 -38.36 9.63
N PHE A 206 51.20 -39.27 9.59
CA PHE A 206 50.26 -39.44 8.48
C PHE A 206 48.84 -39.15 8.93
N LEU A 207 48.02 -38.61 8.03
CA LEU A 207 46.61 -38.35 8.27
C LEU A 207 45.80 -39.62 8.04
N ARG A 208 45.03 -40.05 9.04
CA ARG A 208 44.10 -41.17 8.91
C ARG A 208 42.79 -40.72 8.25
N GLY A 209 42.02 -41.67 7.72
CA GLY A 209 40.68 -41.41 7.16
C GLY A 209 39.65 -40.84 8.14
N ASP A 210 39.95 -40.88 9.46
CA ASP A 210 39.16 -40.22 10.52
C ASP A 210 39.56 -38.74 10.76
N GLY A 211 40.51 -38.21 10.00
CA GLY A 211 40.93 -36.81 10.06
C GLY A 211 42.01 -36.50 11.11
N THR A 212 42.64 -37.50 11.72
CA THR A 212 43.68 -37.31 12.77
C THR A 212 45.10 -37.61 12.27
N TRP A 213 46.09 -36.83 12.74
CA TRP A 213 47.51 -37.03 12.43
C TRP A 213 48.18 -37.99 13.43
N VAL A 214 48.70 -39.13 12.94
CA VAL A 214 49.32 -40.16 13.80
C VAL A 214 50.73 -40.51 13.34
N ALA A 215 51.59 -40.91 14.29
CA ALA A 215 52.94 -41.35 13.99
C ALA A 215 52.96 -42.74 13.35
N ALA A 216 53.91 -42.99 12.43
CA ALA A 216 54.21 -44.33 11.93
C ALA A 216 54.65 -45.24 13.08
N ALA A 217 53.89 -46.30 13.36
CA ALA A 217 54.27 -47.30 14.36
C ALA A 217 55.40 -48.19 13.82
N GLY A 218 56.52 -48.23 14.55
CA GLY A 218 57.62 -49.19 14.32
C GLY A 218 57.27 -50.59 14.83
N THR A 219 57.92 -51.60 14.25
CA THR A 219 57.88 -53.01 14.66
C THR A 219 58.29 -53.19 16.13
N GLY A 220 57.47 -53.92 16.92
CA GLY A 220 57.50 -53.89 18.39
C GLY A 220 58.73 -54.47 19.11
N ASP A 221 58.90 -54.02 20.36
CA ASP A 221 60.09 -54.09 21.23
C ASP A 221 60.46 -55.47 21.84
N VAL A 222 59.84 -56.59 21.46
CA VAL A 222 60.08 -57.90 22.11
C VAL A 222 60.55 -59.00 21.17
N VAL A 223 61.61 -59.73 21.57
CA VAL A 223 62.24 -60.83 20.81
C VAL A 223 62.02 -62.17 21.55
N GLY A 224 61.46 -63.17 20.87
CA GLY A 224 61.19 -64.51 21.43
C GLY A 224 62.23 -65.59 21.07
N PRO A 225 62.11 -66.81 21.65
CA PRO A 225 63.02 -67.91 21.36
C PRO A 225 62.81 -68.48 19.95
N ALA A 226 63.84 -69.12 19.38
CA ALA A 226 63.82 -69.63 18.00
C ALA A 226 62.76 -70.73 17.72
N SER A 227 62.21 -71.36 18.77
CA SER A 227 61.07 -72.28 18.69
C SER A 227 60.30 -72.27 20.02
N SER A 228 58.97 -72.14 19.99
CA SER A 228 58.08 -72.27 21.15
C SER A 228 57.31 -73.59 21.13
N THR A 229 56.89 -74.08 22.30
CA THR A 229 56.00 -75.24 22.40
C THR A 229 54.55 -74.76 22.31
N ASP A 230 53.71 -75.49 21.59
CA ASP A 230 52.28 -75.17 21.51
C ASP A 230 51.65 -75.17 22.92
N PHE A 231 50.71 -74.26 23.16
CA PHE A 231 50.05 -74.04 24.45
C PHE A 231 50.93 -73.58 25.63
N ALA A 232 52.24 -73.39 25.46
CA ALA A 232 53.08 -72.86 26.53
C ALA A 232 52.87 -71.35 26.72
N ILE A 233 52.84 -70.90 27.97
CA ILE A 233 52.67 -69.48 28.29
C ILE A 233 54.00 -68.74 28.05
N ALA A 234 53.98 -67.62 27.30
CA ALA A 234 55.16 -66.79 27.09
C ALA A 234 55.54 -66.03 28.37
N ARG A 235 56.83 -66.03 28.73
CA ARG A 235 57.33 -65.34 29.94
C ARG A 235 58.50 -64.45 29.59
N PHE A 236 58.59 -63.28 30.23
CA PHE A 236 59.79 -62.46 30.14
C PHE A 236 60.93 -63.14 30.88
N ASP A 237 62.11 -63.21 30.26
CA ASP A 237 63.33 -63.63 30.91
C ASP A 237 64.32 -62.46 31.03
N GLY A 238 64.92 -62.35 32.21
CA GLY A 238 65.78 -61.23 32.59
C GLY A 238 65.03 -59.96 33.00
N THR A 239 65.81 -58.90 33.24
CA THR A 239 65.34 -57.64 33.84
C THR A 239 65.02 -56.54 32.82
N SER A 240 65.28 -56.75 31.53
CA SER A 240 65.04 -55.73 30.49
C SER A 240 63.59 -55.66 30.01
N GLY A 241 62.80 -56.72 30.19
CA GLY A 241 61.42 -56.80 29.70
C GLY A 241 61.31 -56.96 28.17
N LEU A 242 62.42 -57.21 27.47
CA LEU A 242 62.46 -57.29 26.00
C LEU A 242 62.64 -58.71 25.47
N LEU A 243 63.08 -59.67 26.30
CA LEU A 243 63.32 -61.06 25.90
C LEU A 243 62.19 -61.97 26.41
N LEU A 244 61.57 -62.74 25.52
CA LEU A 244 60.57 -63.76 25.87
C LEU A 244 61.19 -65.16 25.85
N GLN A 245 60.68 -66.05 26.70
CA GLN A 245 61.05 -67.47 26.78
C GLN A 245 59.81 -68.37 26.96
N ASN A 246 60.00 -69.64 26.64
CA ASN A 246 58.98 -70.68 26.73
C ASN A 246 58.77 -71.16 28.18
N SER A 247 57.53 -71.21 28.67
CA SER A 247 57.20 -71.80 29.97
C SER A 247 57.14 -73.32 29.90
N THR A 248 57.34 -73.98 31.04
CA THR A 248 57.04 -75.42 31.21
C THR A 248 55.58 -75.67 31.57
N ALA A 249 54.83 -74.64 31.98
CA ALA A 249 53.38 -74.69 32.18
C ALA A 249 52.62 -74.40 30.88
N THR A 250 51.54 -75.13 30.62
CA THR A 250 50.72 -75.01 29.42
C THR A 250 49.26 -74.62 29.73
N LEU A 251 48.62 -73.92 28.80
CA LEU A 251 47.20 -73.53 28.80
C LEU A 251 46.59 -73.94 27.47
N ASP A 252 45.62 -74.86 27.48
CA ASP A 252 44.95 -75.31 26.26
C ASP A 252 43.78 -74.42 25.82
N ASP A 253 43.28 -74.64 24.60
CA ASP A 253 42.15 -73.88 24.01
C ASP A 253 40.81 -74.10 24.74
N SER A 254 40.75 -75.07 25.66
CA SER A 254 39.59 -75.32 26.52
C SER A 254 39.69 -74.60 27.87
N GLY A 255 40.78 -73.85 28.11
CA GLY A 255 41.00 -73.07 29.33
C GLY A 255 41.64 -73.86 30.48
N ASN A 256 42.15 -75.07 30.24
CA ASN A 256 42.79 -75.88 31.27
C ASN A 256 44.27 -75.49 31.42
N VAL A 257 44.74 -75.32 32.66
CA VAL A 257 46.15 -75.00 32.97
C VAL A 257 46.83 -76.21 33.60
N ILE A 258 47.98 -76.61 33.05
CA ILE A 258 48.79 -77.73 33.55
C ILE A 258 50.14 -77.20 34.05
N PHE A 259 50.43 -77.48 35.33
CA PHE A 259 51.73 -77.18 35.94
C PHE A 259 52.48 -78.49 36.20
N PRO A 260 53.72 -78.66 35.70
CA PRO A 260 54.53 -79.84 35.98
C PRO A 260 55.02 -79.96 37.43
N GLY A 261 54.74 -78.96 38.28
CA GLY A 261 55.14 -78.89 39.69
C GLY A 261 54.01 -78.36 40.58
N TYR A 262 54.36 -77.79 41.73
CA TYR A 262 53.36 -77.26 42.67
C TYR A 262 52.80 -75.90 42.23
N LEU A 263 51.48 -75.71 42.39
CA LEU A 263 50.86 -74.39 42.29
C LEU A 263 50.91 -73.72 43.67
N ILE A 264 51.55 -72.56 43.74
CA ILE A 264 51.59 -71.71 44.93
C ILE A 264 50.66 -70.53 44.68
N VAL A 265 49.61 -70.41 45.48
CA VAL A 265 48.70 -69.26 45.45
C VAL A 265 48.83 -68.55 46.79
N ASN A 266 49.19 -67.26 46.76
CA ASN A 266 49.37 -66.43 47.96
C ASN A 266 50.39 -66.99 48.99
N GLY A 267 51.40 -67.73 48.52
CA GLY A 267 52.54 -68.19 49.34
C GLY A 267 52.40 -69.58 49.93
N ASP A 268 51.24 -70.24 49.83
CA ASP A 268 51.05 -71.60 50.34
C ASP A 268 51.09 -72.67 49.24
N THR A 269 51.74 -73.81 49.53
CA THR A 269 51.87 -74.95 48.62
C THR A 269 50.65 -75.86 48.75
N MET A 270 49.78 -75.88 47.74
CA MET A 270 48.60 -76.77 47.74
C MET A 270 48.98 -78.14 47.17
N LEU A 271 48.99 -79.19 48.00
CA LEU A 271 49.12 -80.58 47.55
C LEU A 271 47.79 -81.12 46.97
N GLN A 272 47.97 -81.90 45.92
CA GLN A 272 47.04 -82.56 45.00
C GLN A 272 45.74 -83.13 45.63
N ASN A 273 44.58 -82.66 45.17
CA ASN A 273 43.28 -83.26 45.53
C ASN A 273 42.89 -84.35 44.51
N THR A 274 42.97 -85.60 44.93
CA THR A 274 42.39 -86.76 44.26
C THR A 274 40.94 -86.92 44.73
N LEU A 275 39.99 -86.82 43.78
CA LEU A 275 38.56 -87.18 43.85
C LEU A 275 37.55 -86.09 44.30
N ASN A 276 36.96 -85.46 43.28
CA ASN A 276 35.58 -84.96 43.15
C ASN A 276 34.97 -84.14 44.31
N GLY A 277 35.14 -82.82 44.18
CA GLY A 277 33.98 -81.91 44.16
C GLY A 277 33.38 -81.54 45.51
N VAL A 278 34.20 -81.22 46.52
CA VAL A 278 33.75 -80.72 47.82
C VAL A 278 34.79 -79.74 48.41
N ILE A 279 34.37 -78.46 48.51
CA ILE A 279 34.39 -77.60 49.73
C ILE A 279 35.61 -76.69 50.11
N LEU A 280 35.23 -75.42 50.37
CA LEU A 280 35.76 -74.35 51.27
C LEU A 280 36.95 -73.50 50.81
N ALA A 281 36.78 -72.19 50.55
CA ALA A 281 36.48 -71.07 51.45
C ALA A 281 37.68 -70.53 52.25
N THR A 282 38.10 -69.31 51.90
CA THR A 282 38.60 -68.27 52.81
C THR A 282 37.98 -66.97 52.24
N SER A 283 37.16 -66.16 52.90
CA SER A 283 36.78 -65.95 54.29
C SER A 283 35.38 -65.31 54.32
N GLY A 284 34.48 -65.78 55.17
CA GLY A 284 33.31 -65.01 55.61
C GLY A 284 32.00 -65.17 54.83
N LEU A 285 31.06 -65.91 55.45
CA LEU A 285 29.60 -65.88 55.29
C LEU A 285 28.99 -65.93 53.87
N LEU A 286 28.63 -67.15 53.47
CA LEU A 286 27.53 -67.39 52.54
C LEU A 286 26.20 -67.31 53.33
N SER A 287 25.66 -66.11 53.53
CA SER A 287 24.22 -65.96 53.77
C SER A 287 23.55 -65.78 52.42
N ALA A 288 22.68 -66.72 52.04
CA ALA A 288 21.80 -66.57 50.89
C ALA A 288 21.13 -65.19 50.93
N LEU A 289 21.47 -64.32 49.99
CA LEU A 289 20.84 -63.02 49.89
C LEU A 289 19.36 -63.26 49.59
N THR A 290 18.50 -62.85 50.54
CA THR A 290 17.05 -62.84 50.35
C THR A 290 16.70 -61.88 49.21
N TYR A 291 15.53 -62.05 48.57
CA TYR A 291 15.07 -61.17 47.49
C TYR A 291 15.08 -59.67 47.89
N SER A 292 14.91 -59.36 49.19
CA SER A 292 15.00 -57.99 49.71
C SER A 292 16.44 -57.44 49.75
N GLN A 293 17.44 -58.32 49.94
CA GLN A 293 18.86 -57.93 49.93
C GLN A 293 19.39 -57.72 48.51
N LEU A 294 18.87 -58.47 47.52
CA LEU A 294 19.17 -58.24 46.10
C LEU A 294 18.58 -56.93 45.58
N THR A 295 17.35 -56.59 46.00
CA THR A 295 16.70 -55.32 45.65
C THR A 295 17.32 -54.10 46.36
N ALA A 296 18.00 -54.30 47.49
CA ALA A 296 18.75 -53.23 48.15
C ALA A 296 20.05 -52.84 47.42
N GLN A 297 20.60 -53.74 46.61
CA GLN A 297 21.84 -53.57 45.83
C GLN A 297 21.63 -52.99 44.42
N LEU A 298 20.38 -52.81 43.96
CA LEU A 298 20.08 -52.10 42.73
C LEU A 298 20.25 -50.59 42.93
N ASP A 299 20.90 -49.93 41.96
CA ASP A 299 21.05 -48.47 41.94
C ASP A 299 19.67 -47.79 41.91
N VAL A 300 19.53 -46.71 42.69
CA VAL A 300 18.31 -45.88 42.65
C VAL A 300 18.25 -45.22 41.27
N MET A 301 17.14 -45.41 40.56
CA MET A 301 16.84 -44.66 39.35
C MET A 301 16.64 -43.18 39.73
N VAL A 302 17.70 -42.37 39.61
CA VAL A 302 17.67 -40.93 39.91
C VAL A 302 17.26 -40.15 38.66
N GLY A 303 15.95 -39.91 38.52
CA GLY A 303 15.40 -38.96 37.56
C GLY A 303 15.29 -37.57 38.21
N ASP A 304 16.36 -36.79 38.10
CA ASP A 304 16.54 -35.42 38.67
C ASP A 304 16.77 -35.36 40.20
N SER A 305 17.53 -34.33 40.61
CA SER A 305 18.17 -34.01 41.90
C SER A 305 17.30 -33.95 43.18
N GLY A 306 16.17 -34.66 43.25
CA GLY A 306 15.29 -34.72 44.42
C GLY A 306 15.12 -36.12 45.03
N SER A 307 15.05 -36.19 46.37
CA SER A 307 14.96 -37.40 47.21
C SER A 307 13.64 -38.20 47.05
N GLY A 308 13.35 -38.77 45.87
CA GLY A 308 12.05 -39.39 45.58
C GLY A 308 12.03 -40.70 44.77
N GLY A 309 13.15 -41.40 44.58
CA GLY A 309 13.17 -42.66 43.79
C GLY A 309 12.86 -43.92 44.60
N THR A 310 11.95 -44.77 44.11
CA THR A 310 11.77 -46.16 44.58
C THR A 310 12.77 -47.08 43.86
N LYS A 311 13.47 -47.96 44.58
CA LYS A 311 14.41 -48.93 43.98
C LYS A 311 13.67 -49.94 43.09
N GLY A 312 14.12 -50.20 41.86
CA GLY A 312 13.50 -51.22 41.01
C GLY A 312 13.94 -51.24 39.54
N LEU A 313 13.56 -52.32 38.84
CA LEU A 313 13.70 -52.46 37.39
C LEU A 313 12.77 -51.48 36.65
N VAL A 314 13.19 -50.97 35.50
CA VAL A 314 12.34 -50.15 34.61
C VAL A 314 11.04 -50.93 34.31
N PRO A 315 9.85 -50.41 34.65
CA PRO A 315 8.60 -51.06 34.30
C PRO A 315 8.51 -51.22 32.78
N ALA A 316 8.31 -52.45 32.30
CA ALA A 316 8.19 -52.70 30.87
C ALA A 316 7.00 -51.91 30.30
N PRO A 317 7.15 -51.23 29.15
CA PRO A 317 6.02 -50.59 28.48
C PRO A 317 4.95 -51.64 28.16
N ALA A 318 3.69 -51.31 28.40
CA ALA A 318 2.57 -52.14 28.00
C ALA A 318 2.50 -52.21 26.46
N SER A 319 1.87 -53.26 25.93
CA SER A 319 1.65 -53.40 24.49
C SER A 319 0.92 -52.16 23.94
N GLY A 320 1.54 -51.46 22.98
CA GLY A 320 1.01 -50.24 22.36
C GLY A 320 1.58 -48.92 22.90
N ASP A 321 2.38 -48.92 23.96
CA ASP A 321 2.93 -47.69 24.54
C ASP A 321 3.92 -46.95 23.61
N THR A 322 4.66 -47.69 22.78
CA THR A 322 5.49 -47.12 21.70
C THR A 322 4.65 -46.46 20.61
N ALA A 323 3.48 -47.03 20.28
CA ALA A 323 2.56 -46.45 19.31
C ALA A 323 1.86 -45.19 19.85
N ALA A 324 1.72 -45.09 21.18
CA ALA A 324 1.12 -43.96 21.87
C ALA A 324 2.13 -42.87 22.28
N ASN A 325 3.39 -42.95 21.86
CA ASN A 325 4.44 -41.97 22.21
C ASN A 325 4.56 -41.70 23.73
N LYS A 326 4.50 -42.75 24.55
CA LYS A 326 4.60 -42.60 26.01
C LYS A 326 6.05 -42.49 26.50
N PHE A 327 6.28 -41.63 27.50
CA PHE A 327 7.52 -41.48 28.27
C PHE A 327 7.32 -41.98 29.70
N LEU A 328 8.39 -42.48 30.33
CA LEU A 328 8.39 -42.92 31.72
C LEU A 328 8.60 -41.72 32.65
N LYS A 329 7.65 -41.48 33.56
CA LYS A 329 7.77 -40.46 34.61
C LYS A 329 8.67 -40.91 35.76
N ALA A 330 9.16 -39.96 36.54
CA ALA A 330 9.93 -40.19 37.77
C ALA A 330 9.18 -41.03 38.82
N ASN A 331 7.85 -41.10 38.77
CA ASN A 331 7.03 -41.95 39.65
C ASN A 331 6.80 -43.38 39.11
N ALA A 332 7.58 -43.81 38.12
CA ALA A 332 7.53 -45.14 37.49
C ALA A 332 6.21 -45.46 36.75
N THR A 333 5.53 -44.45 36.19
CA THR A 333 4.35 -44.62 35.32
C THR A 333 4.59 -44.09 33.90
N TRP A 334 4.01 -44.73 32.88
CA TRP A 334 4.12 -44.32 31.47
C TRP A 334 3.03 -43.31 31.09
N GLU A 335 3.38 -42.17 30.47
CA GLU A 335 2.44 -41.10 30.06
C GLU A 335 2.75 -40.59 28.64
N THR A 336 1.76 -40.13 27.87
CA THR A 336 1.92 -39.68 26.47
C THR A 336 2.61 -38.31 26.35
N ILE A 337 3.54 -38.13 25.40
CA ILE A 337 4.06 -36.81 25.01
C ILE A 337 3.03 -36.09 24.14
N GLY A 338 2.47 -34.99 24.65
CA GLY A 338 1.72 -34.02 23.85
C GLY A 338 0.51 -33.47 24.58
N LYS A 339 0.52 -32.16 24.88
CA LYS A 339 -0.74 -31.43 24.93
C LYS A 339 -1.30 -31.44 23.51
N SER A 340 -2.43 -32.08 23.29
CA SER A 340 -3.20 -31.88 22.07
C SER A 340 -3.43 -30.36 21.92
N TYR A 341 -2.85 -29.75 20.89
CA TYR A 341 -3.12 -28.35 20.53
C TYR A 341 -4.52 -28.19 19.91
N ALA A 342 -5.23 -29.30 19.69
CA ALA A 342 -6.64 -29.29 19.33
C ALA A 342 -7.44 -28.68 20.48
N ARG A 343 -7.97 -27.47 20.24
CA ARG A 343 -8.93 -26.83 21.15
C ARG A 343 -10.23 -27.64 21.15
N THR A 344 -10.75 -27.93 22.33
CA THR A 344 -12.13 -28.40 22.47
C THR A 344 -13.10 -27.31 22.00
N ILE A 345 -14.23 -27.69 21.40
CA ILE A 345 -15.27 -26.71 21.02
C ILE A 345 -16.28 -26.62 22.15
N ASN A 346 -16.46 -25.41 22.69
CA ASN A 346 -17.56 -25.10 23.58
C ASN A 346 -18.67 -24.41 22.77
N ALA A 347 -19.61 -25.21 22.27
CA ALA A 347 -20.69 -24.71 21.41
C ALA A 347 -21.85 -24.13 22.23
N GLN A 348 -22.12 -22.84 22.02
CA GLN A 348 -23.19 -22.10 22.65
C GLN A 348 -24.28 -21.75 21.64
N THR A 349 -25.53 -22.04 21.99
CA THR A 349 -26.72 -21.74 21.17
C THR A 349 -27.70 -20.81 21.87
N GLY A 350 -27.45 -20.44 23.13
CA GLY A 350 -28.30 -19.51 23.89
C GLY A 350 -28.13 -18.04 23.49
N THR A 351 -28.97 -17.16 24.05
CA THR A 351 -28.86 -15.70 23.94
C THR A 351 -27.99 -15.08 25.04
N THR A 352 -27.52 -15.89 25.98
CA THR A 352 -26.59 -15.48 27.04
C THR A 352 -25.65 -16.62 27.38
N TYR A 353 -24.39 -16.30 27.70
CA TYR A 353 -23.43 -17.26 28.22
C TYR A 353 -22.48 -16.56 29.21
N THR A 354 -22.20 -17.16 30.36
CA THR A 354 -21.15 -16.66 31.27
C THR A 354 -19.93 -17.56 31.14
N VAL A 355 -18.78 -16.99 30.79
CA VAL A 355 -17.56 -17.76 30.55
C VAL A 355 -17.11 -18.51 31.81
N GLN A 356 -16.64 -19.74 31.60
CA GLN A 356 -16.22 -20.68 32.63
C GLN A 356 -14.69 -20.87 32.59
N LEU A 357 -14.09 -21.38 33.67
CA LEU A 357 -12.63 -21.67 33.70
C LEU A 357 -12.17 -22.55 32.53
N SER A 358 -13.04 -23.44 32.03
CA SER A 358 -12.78 -24.32 30.90
C SER A 358 -12.58 -23.61 29.55
N ASP A 359 -13.01 -22.35 29.45
CA ASP A 359 -12.90 -21.55 28.23
C ASP A 359 -11.54 -20.85 28.11
N GLY A 360 -10.79 -20.76 29.22
CA GLY A 360 -9.57 -19.98 29.32
C GLY A 360 -8.30 -20.82 29.31
N SER A 361 -7.27 -20.32 28.62
CA SER A 361 -5.95 -20.97 28.52
C SER A 361 -5.22 -21.22 29.86
N GLY A 362 -5.58 -20.49 30.92
CA GLY A 362 -4.93 -20.52 32.24
C GLY A 362 -5.29 -21.71 33.13
N ALA A 363 -6.35 -22.46 32.83
CA ALA A 363 -6.85 -23.56 33.67
C ALA A 363 -6.46 -24.97 33.15
N GLY A 364 -5.47 -25.06 32.26
CA GLY A 364 -5.05 -26.32 31.64
C GLY A 364 -5.96 -26.82 30.51
N THR A 365 -6.98 -26.03 30.15
CA THR A 365 -7.88 -26.23 28.99
C THR A 365 -7.73 -25.03 28.05
N ASN A 366 -8.23 -25.12 26.81
CA ASN A 366 -8.21 -24.02 25.83
C ASN A 366 -9.37 -24.19 24.85
N ALA A 367 -10.60 -24.08 25.34
CA ALA A 367 -11.76 -24.29 24.48
C ALA A 367 -12.01 -23.08 23.55
N LEU A 368 -12.40 -23.35 22.30
CA LEU A 368 -12.94 -22.31 21.42
C LEU A 368 -14.43 -22.16 21.71
N LEU A 369 -14.84 -20.98 22.17
CA LEU A 369 -16.25 -20.66 22.37
C LEU A 369 -16.89 -20.36 21.01
N THR A 370 -17.77 -21.24 20.53
CA THR A 370 -18.53 -20.99 19.28
C THR A 370 -19.95 -20.57 19.62
N VAL A 371 -20.42 -19.48 19.03
CA VAL A 371 -21.76 -18.92 19.32
C VAL A 371 -22.63 -18.98 18.08
N SER A 372 -23.68 -19.80 18.12
CA SER A 372 -24.60 -20.04 17.01
C SER A 372 -26.05 -19.73 17.40
N ASN A 373 -26.41 -18.44 17.35
CA ASN A 373 -27.80 -17.98 17.55
C ASN A 373 -28.19 -16.96 16.46
N ALA A 374 -29.48 -16.89 16.11
CA ALA A 374 -30.01 -15.90 15.16
C ALA A 374 -30.26 -14.54 15.81
N ALA A 375 -30.49 -14.50 17.12
CA ALA A 375 -30.61 -13.30 17.93
C ALA A 375 -29.28 -12.99 18.65
N THR A 376 -29.12 -11.74 19.09
CA THR A 376 -27.92 -11.30 19.82
C THR A 376 -27.67 -12.18 21.05
N CYS A 377 -26.41 -12.63 21.19
CA CYS A 377 -25.93 -13.39 22.33
C CYS A 377 -25.01 -12.54 23.19
N VAL A 378 -25.27 -12.48 24.49
CA VAL A 378 -24.44 -11.75 25.47
C VAL A 378 -23.50 -12.72 26.17
N VAL A 379 -22.19 -12.60 25.93
CA VAL A 379 -21.12 -13.34 26.60
C VAL A 379 -20.59 -12.51 27.76
N THR A 380 -20.83 -12.97 28.98
CA THR A 380 -20.48 -12.29 30.23
C THR A 380 -19.17 -12.80 30.80
N ILE A 381 -18.25 -11.89 31.11
CA ILE A 381 -17.02 -12.15 31.85
C ILE A 381 -17.31 -12.08 33.36
N PRO A 382 -17.18 -13.19 34.12
CA PRO A 382 -17.50 -13.23 35.53
C PRO A 382 -16.49 -12.40 36.36
N ALA A 383 -16.92 -11.98 37.55
CA ALA A 383 -16.05 -11.34 38.51
C ALA A 383 -14.98 -12.33 39.03
N ASN A 384 -13.79 -11.82 39.33
CA ASN A 384 -12.69 -12.63 39.85
C ASN A 384 -13.05 -13.34 41.18
N ALA A 385 -13.98 -12.77 41.96
CA ALA A 385 -14.46 -13.35 43.21
C ALA A 385 -15.29 -14.63 43.00
N THR A 386 -16.00 -14.76 41.87
CA THR A 386 -16.82 -15.93 41.55
C THR A 386 -16.08 -16.92 40.67
N THR A 387 -15.21 -16.44 39.77
CA THR A 387 -14.46 -17.28 38.84
C THR A 387 -13.09 -16.67 38.60
N ALA A 388 -12.10 -17.17 39.33
CA ALA A 388 -10.74 -16.62 39.36
C ALA A 388 -9.87 -17.16 38.21
N PHE A 389 -9.97 -16.52 37.04
CA PHE A 389 -9.02 -16.77 35.95
C PHE A 389 -7.63 -16.19 36.29
N PRO A 390 -6.53 -16.93 36.06
CA PRO A 390 -5.18 -16.37 36.16
C PRO A 390 -4.96 -15.18 35.23
N VAL A 391 -4.18 -14.18 35.64
CA VAL A 391 -3.72 -13.10 34.74
C VAL A 391 -2.91 -13.71 33.59
N GLY A 392 -3.13 -13.24 32.36
CA GLY A 392 -2.62 -13.83 31.12
C GLY A 392 -3.53 -14.88 30.48
N THR A 393 -4.67 -15.21 31.10
CA THR A 393 -5.66 -16.09 30.48
C THR A 393 -6.18 -15.48 29.18
N GLN A 394 -6.19 -16.29 28.11
CA GLN A 394 -6.81 -15.98 26.83
C GLN A 394 -8.13 -16.76 26.66
N ILE A 395 -9.15 -16.11 26.11
CA ILE A 395 -10.44 -16.72 25.73
C ILE A 395 -10.74 -16.34 24.29
N ASP A 396 -10.93 -17.32 23.40
CA ASP A 396 -11.26 -17.08 22.00
C ASP A 396 -12.75 -17.36 21.74
N ILE A 397 -13.40 -16.46 21.01
CA ILE A 397 -14.83 -16.50 20.69
C ILE A 397 -15.00 -16.42 19.17
N LEU A 398 -15.74 -17.38 18.59
CA LEU A 398 -16.09 -17.42 17.17
C LEU A 398 -17.60 -17.35 17.00
N ARG A 399 -18.07 -16.37 16.22
CA ARG A 399 -19.49 -16.25 15.88
C ARG A 399 -19.83 -17.12 14.67
N LEU A 400 -20.82 -17.99 14.80
CA LEU A 400 -21.37 -18.80 13.71
C LEU A 400 -22.79 -18.36 13.33
N GLY A 401 -23.56 -17.84 14.29
CA GLY A 401 -24.95 -17.44 14.11
C GLY A 401 -25.13 -16.04 13.49
N ALA A 402 -26.32 -15.78 12.96
CA ALA A 402 -26.67 -14.49 12.37
C ALA A 402 -26.84 -13.36 13.41
N GLY A 403 -27.06 -13.69 14.69
CA GLY A 403 -27.14 -12.73 15.78
C GLY A 403 -25.75 -12.28 16.25
N GLU A 404 -25.64 -11.01 16.65
CA GLU A 404 -24.38 -10.44 17.13
C GLU A 404 -23.91 -11.07 18.44
N VAL A 405 -22.60 -11.12 18.67
CA VAL A 405 -22.04 -11.55 19.96
C VAL A 405 -21.54 -10.30 20.68
N GLN A 406 -22.16 -9.98 21.82
CA GLN A 406 -21.75 -8.88 22.69
C GLN A 406 -20.98 -9.43 23.88
N VAL A 407 -19.82 -8.87 24.17
CA VAL A 407 -18.97 -9.24 25.31
C VAL A 407 -19.12 -8.19 26.40
N VAL A 408 -19.53 -8.60 27.61
CA VAL A 408 -19.76 -7.67 28.72
C VAL A 408 -19.08 -8.15 29.99
N GLY A 409 -18.60 -7.23 30.82
CA GLY A 409 -18.15 -7.54 32.18
C GLY A 409 -19.34 -7.69 33.13
N ALA A 410 -19.29 -8.66 34.05
CA ALA A 410 -20.16 -8.65 35.24
C ALA A 410 -19.88 -7.40 36.10
N GLY A 411 -20.74 -7.14 37.10
CA GLY A 411 -20.58 -5.96 37.98
C GLY A 411 -19.16 -5.85 38.56
N GLY A 412 -18.50 -4.73 38.31
CA GLY A 412 -17.12 -4.47 38.75
C GLY A 412 -16.01 -5.06 37.87
N VAL A 413 -16.34 -5.62 36.70
CA VAL A 413 -15.39 -6.08 35.68
C VAL A 413 -15.29 -5.07 34.55
N THR A 414 -14.06 -4.69 34.19
CA THR A 414 -13.75 -3.82 33.06
C THR A 414 -13.29 -4.67 31.86
N VAL A 415 -13.91 -4.45 30.70
CA VAL A 415 -13.50 -5.02 29.41
C VAL A 415 -13.07 -3.86 28.51
N ASN A 416 -11.78 -3.77 28.21
CA ASN A 416 -11.18 -2.74 27.37
C ASN A 416 -11.15 -3.22 25.92
N GLY A 417 -12.05 -2.70 25.08
CA GLY A 417 -11.95 -2.86 23.63
C GLY A 417 -11.40 -1.60 22.94
N PRO A 418 -10.84 -1.70 21.73
CA PRO A 418 -10.43 -0.53 20.95
C PRO A 418 -11.64 0.41 20.77
N ASN A 419 -11.50 1.68 21.17
CA ASN A 419 -12.58 2.67 21.14
C ASN A 419 -13.87 2.24 21.86
N GLY A 420 -13.78 1.39 22.89
CA GLY A 420 -14.94 0.88 23.64
C GLY A 420 -15.72 -0.23 22.93
N ALA A 421 -15.14 -0.85 21.90
CA ALA A 421 -15.80 -1.91 21.16
C ALA A 421 -16.04 -3.17 22.03
N ASP A 422 -17.25 -3.70 21.98
CA ASP A 422 -17.72 -4.81 22.82
C ASP A 422 -18.43 -5.91 22.00
N ARG A 423 -18.30 -5.91 20.67
CA ARG A 423 -19.05 -6.79 19.77
C ARG A 423 -18.20 -7.47 18.70
N ILE A 424 -18.62 -8.68 18.31
CA ILE A 424 -18.19 -9.39 17.11
C ILE A 424 -19.31 -9.28 16.06
N THR A 425 -19.11 -8.44 15.05
CA THR A 425 -20.19 -7.89 14.21
C THR A 425 -20.39 -8.68 12.91
N TYR A 426 -19.35 -9.31 12.35
CA TYR A 426 -19.53 -10.17 11.17
C TYR A 426 -19.74 -11.64 11.55
N GLN A 427 -20.63 -12.31 10.81
CA GLN A 427 -20.78 -13.76 10.92
C GLN A 427 -19.47 -14.43 10.47
N TYR A 428 -19.03 -15.47 11.18
CA TYR A 428 -17.75 -16.15 10.99
C TYR A 428 -16.50 -15.34 11.39
N ALA A 429 -16.68 -14.19 12.04
CA ALA A 429 -15.58 -13.45 12.65
C ALA A 429 -15.30 -13.91 14.10
N MET A 430 -14.09 -13.58 14.57
CA MET A 430 -13.61 -13.95 15.90
C MET A 430 -13.15 -12.73 16.71
N GLY A 431 -13.33 -12.84 18.02
CA GLY A 431 -12.77 -11.93 19.02
C GLY A 431 -12.07 -12.72 20.12
N SER A 432 -11.03 -12.14 20.71
CA SER A 432 -10.24 -12.74 21.76
C SER A 432 -10.12 -11.80 22.95
N LEU A 433 -10.20 -12.35 24.15
CA LEU A 433 -9.96 -11.62 25.39
C LEU A 433 -8.66 -12.09 26.04
N ILE A 434 -7.88 -11.16 26.60
CA ILE A 434 -6.77 -11.45 27.51
C ILE A 434 -7.02 -10.78 28.86
N LYS A 435 -6.91 -11.55 29.95
CA LYS A 435 -6.97 -10.99 31.30
C LYS A 435 -5.66 -10.26 31.64
N THR A 436 -5.71 -8.95 31.84
CA THR A 436 -4.52 -8.13 32.12
C THR A 436 -4.36 -7.77 33.60
N ALA A 437 -5.43 -7.76 34.37
CA ALA A 437 -5.39 -7.60 35.82
C ALA A 437 -6.62 -8.23 36.51
N THR A 438 -6.70 -8.13 37.84
CA THR A 438 -7.92 -8.47 38.59
C THR A 438 -9.09 -7.66 38.01
N ASN A 439 -10.16 -8.36 37.62
CA ASN A 439 -11.35 -7.77 37.00
C ASN A 439 -11.09 -6.89 35.75
N THR A 440 -9.92 -6.99 35.11
CA THR A 440 -9.59 -6.22 33.90
C THR A 440 -9.21 -7.15 32.76
N TRP A 441 -9.86 -6.96 31.62
CA TRP A 441 -9.66 -7.76 30.41
C TRP A 441 -9.53 -6.85 29.20
N ASP A 442 -8.63 -7.18 28.29
CA ASP A 442 -8.51 -6.49 27.01
C ASP A 442 -9.12 -7.37 25.91
N PHE A 443 -9.97 -6.79 25.07
CA PHE A 443 -10.71 -7.45 23.99
C PHE A 443 -10.21 -6.95 22.62
N PHE A 444 -9.80 -7.87 21.76
CA PHE A 444 -9.19 -7.57 20.46
C PHE A 444 -9.59 -8.62 19.39
N GLY A 445 -9.53 -8.26 18.10
CA GLY A 445 -10.01 -9.09 16.99
C GLY A 445 -10.75 -8.26 15.93
N GLU A 446 -11.72 -8.87 15.22
CA GLU A 446 -12.66 -8.10 14.40
C GLU A 446 -13.65 -7.39 15.32
N VAL A 447 -13.31 -6.16 15.70
CA VAL A 447 -14.12 -5.29 16.56
C VAL A 447 -14.42 -4.01 15.79
N SER A 448 -15.37 -4.06 14.85
CA SER A 448 -15.86 -2.86 14.17
C SER A 448 -16.87 -2.14 15.07
N GLY A 449 -16.46 -1.03 15.66
CA GLY A 449 -17.38 -0.08 16.27
C GLY A 449 -18.10 0.73 15.20
N PHE A 450 -19.43 0.83 15.29
CA PHE A 450 -20.23 1.67 14.40
C PHE A 450 -19.72 3.12 14.39
N ILE A 451 -19.75 3.74 13.21
CA ILE A 451 -19.33 5.14 13.06
C ILE A 451 -20.31 6.05 13.81
N THR A 452 -19.80 6.92 14.67
CA THR A 452 -20.51 8.13 15.11
C THR A 452 -19.79 9.33 14.51
N ALA A 453 -20.49 10.13 13.73
CA ALA A 453 -19.91 11.27 13.03
C ALA A 453 -20.79 12.52 13.10
N THR A 454 -20.19 13.68 12.84
CA THR A 454 -20.86 14.98 12.72
C THR A 454 -20.46 15.67 11.41
N GLY A 455 -21.18 16.75 11.06
CA GLY A 455 -20.95 17.52 9.84
C GLY A 455 -22.07 17.36 8.81
N GLY A 456 -22.39 18.45 8.11
CA GLY A 456 -23.52 18.49 7.17
C GLY A 456 -24.88 18.31 7.86
N THR A 457 -25.92 18.13 7.05
CA THR A 457 -27.26 17.75 7.52
C THR A 457 -27.32 16.24 7.66
N ILE A 458 -27.68 15.75 8.85
CA ILE A 458 -27.70 14.31 9.17
C ILE A 458 -29.12 13.77 9.12
N THR A 459 -29.34 12.71 8.34
CA THR A 459 -30.60 11.96 8.31
C THR A 459 -30.35 10.46 8.54
N THR A 460 -31.42 9.69 8.75
CA THR A 460 -31.37 8.24 8.94
C THR A 460 -32.19 7.53 7.87
N ASP A 461 -31.57 6.51 7.26
CA ASP A 461 -32.16 5.58 6.29
C ASP A 461 -31.96 4.15 6.81
N GLY A 462 -32.96 3.63 7.54
CA GLY A 462 -32.85 2.33 8.21
C GLY A 462 -31.65 2.26 9.17
N ASN A 463 -30.69 1.38 8.86
CA ASN A 463 -29.46 1.18 9.65
C ASN A 463 -28.31 2.12 9.23
N PHE A 464 -28.58 3.08 8.35
CA PHE A 464 -27.58 4.00 7.83
C PHE A 464 -27.81 5.44 8.30
N LYS A 465 -26.72 6.17 8.52
CA LYS A 465 -26.71 7.63 8.60
C LYS A 465 -26.30 8.19 7.26
N VAL A 466 -26.94 9.30 6.87
CA VAL A 466 -26.63 10.04 5.65
C VAL A 466 -26.28 11.46 6.05
N HIS A 467 -25.11 11.93 5.60
CA HIS A 467 -24.62 13.29 5.81
C HIS A 467 -24.64 14.02 4.47
N THR A 468 -25.43 15.09 4.38
CA THR A 468 -25.57 15.91 3.17
C THR A 468 -24.92 17.26 3.37
N PHE A 469 -23.97 17.60 2.50
CA PHE A 469 -23.27 18.88 2.47
C PHE A 469 -23.73 19.67 1.24
N THR A 470 -24.44 20.77 1.49
CA THR A 470 -24.83 21.79 0.49
C THR A 470 -23.90 23.01 0.49
N SER A 471 -22.93 23.02 1.42
CA SER A 471 -21.83 23.97 1.52
C SER A 471 -20.59 23.25 2.06
N SER A 472 -19.40 23.80 1.81
CA SER A 472 -18.14 23.22 2.30
C SER A 472 -18.10 23.12 3.83
N GLY A 473 -17.43 22.10 4.34
CA GLY A 473 -17.34 21.85 5.77
C GLY A 473 -16.46 20.65 6.09
N THR A 474 -16.70 20.04 7.24
CA THR A 474 -15.93 18.89 7.73
C THR A 474 -16.86 17.75 8.07
N PHE A 475 -16.55 16.56 7.58
CA PHE A 475 -17.11 15.31 8.06
C PHE A 475 -16.19 14.78 9.17
N GLN A 476 -16.67 14.81 10.40
CA GLN A 476 -15.88 14.49 11.59
C GLN A 476 -16.35 13.16 12.17
N ILE A 477 -15.54 12.11 12.04
CA ILE A 477 -15.78 10.84 12.72
C ILE A 477 -15.25 10.95 14.15
N LEU A 478 -16.16 10.80 15.12
CA LEU A 478 -15.90 10.91 16.55
C LEU A 478 -15.53 9.57 17.18
N SER A 479 -16.12 8.47 16.70
CA SER A 479 -15.82 7.12 17.14
C SER A 479 -16.14 6.09 16.04
N GLY A 480 -15.55 4.90 16.16
CA GLY A 480 -15.77 3.80 15.23
C GLY A 480 -14.96 3.89 13.94
N SER A 481 -15.14 2.89 13.08
CA SER A 481 -14.58 2.83 11.74
C SER A 481 -15.47 1.97 10.85
N GLY A 482 -15.56 2.28 9.57
CA GLY A 482 -16.43 1.54 8.67
C GLY A 482 -16.41 2.06 7.25
N THR A 483 -17.15 1.40 6.37
CA THR A 483 -17.29 1.81 4.98
C THR A 483 -18.22 3.02 4.87
N VAL A 484 -17.77 4.05 4.15
CA VAL A 484 -18.54 5.26 3.84
C VAL A 484 -18.71 5.34 2.32
N GLU A 485 -19.95 5.21 1.86
CA GLU A 485 -20.33 5.49 0.47
C GLU A 485 -20.34 7.01 0.25
N SER A 486 -19.93 7.46 -0.93
CA SER A 486 -19.89 8.89 -1.24
C SER A 486 -20.45 9.19 -2.62
N LEU A 487 -21.28 10.23 -2.70
CA LEU A 487 -21.65 10.92 -3.92
C LEU A 487 -21.03 12.32 -3.89
N VAL A 488 -20.17 12.64 -4.86
CA VAL A 488 -19.55 13.95 -5.01
C VAL A 488 -19.99 14.53 -6.35
N VAL A 489 -20.63 15.70 -6.31
CA VAL A 489 -21.12 16.41 -7.51
C VAL A 489 -20.57 17.83 -7.53
N GLY A 490 -19.91 18.22 -8.61
CA GLY A 490 -19.41 19.58 -8.84
C GLY A 490 -20.53 20.61 -9.05
N GLY A 491 -20.21 21.89 -8.96
CA GLY A 491 -21.16 22.94 -9.36
C GLY A 491 -21.38 22.93 -10.87
N GLY A 492 -22.61 23.19 -11.33
CA GLY A 492 -22.93 23.29 -12.75
C GLY A 492 -22.34 24.55 -13.39
N GLY A 493 -22.11 24.52 -14.71
CA GLY A 493 -21.65 25.68 -15.48
C GLY A 493 -22.77 26.71 -15.69
N GLY A 494 -22.41 27.98 -15.76
CA GLY A 494 -23.34 29.03 -16.17
C GLY A 494 -23.62 29.00 -17.68
N SER A 495 -24.70 29.65 -18.09
CA SER A 495 -25.07 29.70 -19.51
C SER A 495 -24.27 30.77 -20.23
N GLY A 496 -24.17 30.67 -21.56
CA GLY A 496 -23.70 31.82 -22.32
C GLY A 496 -24.63 33.03 -22.19
N SER A 497 -24.13 34.21 -22.56
CA SER A 497 -24.88 35.45 -22.76
C SER A 497 -24.84 35.86 -24.24
N SER A 498 -25.88 36.52 -24.73
CA SER A 498 -25.93 37.05 -26.10
C SER A 498 -25.92 38.58 -26.04
N ALA A 499 -24.84 39.23 -26.51
CA ALA A 499 -24.75 40.69 -26.59
C ALA A 499 -24.90 41.15 -28.06
N GLY A 500 -26.14 41.41 -28.48
CA GLY A 500 -26.45 41.94 -29.82
C GLY A 500 -26.41 40.92 -30.97
N GLY A 501 -27.39 41.01 -31.88
CA GLY A 501 -27.48 40.21 -33.11
C GLY A 501 -28.05 38.79 -32.91
N GLY A 502 -29.35 38.61 -33.18
CA GLY A 502 -30.00 37.38 -33.65
C GLY A 502 -29.95 36.06 -32.85
N GLY A 503 -28.86 35.68 -32.19
CA GLY A 503 -28.63 34.29 -31.74
C GLY A 503 -28.93 33.98 -30.26
N GLY A 504 -29.30 32.72 -29.99
CA GLY A 504 -29.45 32.15 -28.64
C GLY A 504 -28.11 31.64 -28.08
N ALA A 505 -27.97 31.70 -26.75
CA ALA A 505 -26.76 31.28 -26.03
C ALA A 505 -26.83 29.79 -25.62
N GLY A 506 -25.67 29.13 -25.60
CA GLY A 506 -25.57 27.71 -25.25
C GLY A 506 -25.89 27.44 -23.77
N GLY A 507 -26.45 26.26 -23.50
CA GLY A 507 -26.72 25.79 -22.14
C GLY A 507 -25.42 25.44 -21.38
N GLY A 508 -25.39 25.69 -20.08
CA GLY A 508 -24.28 25.28 -19.21
C GLY A 508 -24.25 23.76 -19.03
N GLY A 509 -23.05 23.18 -18.98
CA GLY A 509 -22.84 21.77 -18.67
C GLY A 509 -23.08 21.49 -17.18
N ALA A 510 -23.49 20.28 -16.86
CA ALA A 510 -23.60 19.84 -15.46
C ALA A 510 -22.23 19.67 -14.79
N GLY A 511 -22.20 19.76 -13.46
CA GLY A 511 -21.05 19.39 -12.65
C GLY A 511 -20.60 17.95 -12.89
N GLY A 512 -19.31 17.68 -12.70
CA GLY A 512 -18.81 16.32 -12.70
C GLY A 512 -19.44 15.52 -11.56
N LEU A 513 -19.78 14.26 -11.81
CA LEU A 513 -20.40 13.39 -10.81
C LEU A 513 -19.55 12.14 -10.62
N LYS A 514 -19.27 11.80 -9.36
CA LYS A 514 -18.67 10.52 -8.98
C LYS A 514 -19.48 9.90 -7.84
N TYR A 515 -19.94 8.68 -8.05
CA TYR A 515 -20.55 7.84 -7.04
C TYR A 515 -19.64 6.65 -6.74
N THR A 516 -19.27 6.47 -5.47
CA THR A 516 -18.37 5.41 -5.02
C THR A 516 -19.15 4.40 -4.19
N THR A 517 -19.38 3.22 -4.77
CA THR A 517 -19.98 2.06 -4.11
C THR A 517 -19.29 0.77 -4.61
N PRO A 518 -18.91 -0.17 -3.73
CA PRO A 518 -18.91 -0.05 -2.26
C PRO A 518 -17.98 1.07 -1.77
N GLY A 519 -18.31 1.66 -0.62
CA GLY A 519 -17.57 2.78 -0.04
C GLY A 519 -16.17 2.42 0.47
N SER A 520 -15.34 3.44 0.74
CA SER A 520 -14.01 3.29 1.34
C SER A 520 -14.07 3.23 2.86
N ILE A 521 -13.08 2.61 3.51
CA ILE A 521 -13.02 2.52 4.97
C ILE A 521 -12.46 3.83 5.54
N TYR A 522 -13.19 4.42 6.48
CA TYR A 522 -12.77 5.60 7.25
C TYR A 522 -12.81 5.29 8.75
N GLY A 523 -11.93 5.91 9.51
CA GLY A 523 -11.84 5.79 10.97
C GLY A 523 -11.98 7.14 11.65
N VAL A 524 -11.71 7.20 12.97
CA VAL A 524 -11.73 8.45 13.73
C VAL A 524 -10.80 9.48 13.08
N GLY A 525 -11.34 10.66 12.78
CA GLY A 525 -10.62 11.67 12.01
C GLY A 525 -11.50 12.80 11.50
N SER A 526 -10.84 13.84 10.99
CA SER A 526 -11.45 15.03 10.38
C SER A 526 -11.23 14.99 8.87
N TYR A 527 -12.31 14.90 8.11
CA TYR A 527 -12.27 14.80 6.64
C TYR A 527 -12.89 16.04 6.02
N THR A 528 -12.12 16.74 5.17
CA THR A 528 -12.59 17.98 4.53
C THR A 528 -13.58 17.65 3.41
N VAL A 529 -14.69 18.39 3.38
CA VAL A 529 -15.70 18.35 2.33
C VAL A 529 -15.73 19.70 1.63
N THR A 530 -15.51 19.71 0.33
CA THR A 530 -15.62 20.91 -0.50
C THR A 530 -16.84 20.79 -1.41
N VAL A 531 -17.73 21.78 -1.36
CA VAL A 531 -18.89 21.87 -2.26
C VAL A 531 -18.64 23.01 -3.24
N GLY A 532 -18.60 22.67 -4.52
CA GLY A 532 -18.39 23.62 -5.60
C GLY A 532 -19.58 24.54 -5.81
N ALA A 533 -19.33 25.85 -5.91
CA ALA A 533 -20.33 26.82 -6.34
C ALA A 533 -20.69 26.62 -7.83
N GLY A 534 -21.91 26.99 -8.20
CA GLY A 534 -22.31 27.07 -9.60
C GLY A 534 -21.57 28.18 -10.34
N GLY A 535 -21.36 27.99 -11.63
CA GLY A 535 -20.68 28.96 -12.49
C GLY A 535 -21.54 30.20 -12.73
N ALA A 536 -20.90 31.37 -12.75
CA ALA A 536 -21.50 32.59 -13.28
C ALA A 536 -21.72 32.47 -14.79
N ALA A 537 -22.42 33.44 -15.39
CA ALA A 537 -22.61 33.50 -16.84
C ALA A 537 -21.29 33.26 -17.61
N ALA A 538 -21.35 32.40 -18.62
CA ALA A 538 -20.22 31.99 -19.47
C ALA A 538 -18.99 31.49 -18.70
N SER A 539 -19.18 30.98 -17.49
CA SER A 539 -18.10 30.52 -16.62
C SER A 539 -18.34 29.09 -16.17
N ASN A 540 -17.26 28.33 -16.03
CA ASN A 540 -17.30 27.01 -15.42
C ASN A 540 -17.80 27.07 -13.97
N GLY A 541 -18.47 26.01 -13.54
CA GLY A 541 -18.70 25.75 -12.12
C GLY A 541 -17.40 25.43 -11.39
N SER A 542 -17.42 25.54 -10.06
CA SER A 542 -16.32 25.08 -9.23
C SER A 542 -16.43 23.58 -8.94
N GLY A 543 -15.28 22.91 -8.76
CA GLY A 543 -15.23 21.50 -8.39
C GLY A 543 -15.70 21.22 -6.96
N SER A 544 -16.09 19.98 -6.70
CA SER A 544 -16.39 19.47 -5.36
C SER A 544 -15.40 18.37 -4.99
N ALA A 545 -15.17 18.17 -3.69
CA ALA A 545 -14.24 17.17 -3.22
C ALA A 545 -14.65 16.54 -1.89
N PHE A 546 -14.32 15.26 -1.73
CA PHE A 546 -14.33 14.55 -0.45
C PHE A 546 -13.13 13.62 -0.41
N ASP A 547 -12.22 13.87 0.53
CA ASP A 547 -10.94 13.14 0.64
C ASP A 547 -10.18 13.13 -0.71
N ALA A 548 -9.76 11.97 -1.22
CA ALA A 548 -9.06 11.85 -2.51
C ALA A 548 -9.99 11.97 -3.75
N ILE A 549 -11.30 12.05 -3.57
CA ILE A 549 -12.26 12.16 -4.67
C ILE A 549 -12.46 13.64 -5.01
N THR A 550 -11.99 14.04 -6.18
CA THR A 550 -12.21 15.38 -6.74
C THR A 550 -12.98 15.29 -8.05
N VAL A 551 -14.05 16.09 -8.18
CA VAL A 551 -14.80 16.26 -9.44
C VAL A 551 -14.76 17.72 -9.88
N LEU A 552 -14.71 17.94 -11.20
CA LEU A 552 -14.71 19.27 -11.79
C LEU A 552 -16.11 19.87 -11.79
N GLY A 553 -16.20 21.20 -11.83
CA GLY A 553 -17.47 21.86 -12.13
C GLY A 553 -17.82 21.79 -13.61
N GLY A 554 -19.07 22.08 -13.93
CA GLY A 554 -19.61 21.99 -15.29
C GLY A 554 -19.10 23.09 -16.20
N GLY A 555 -19.02 22.78 -17.49
CA GLY A 555 -18.57 23.68 -18.54
C GLY A 555 -19.51 24.87 -18.75
N GLY A 556 -18.99 26.09 -18.82
CA GLY A 556 -19.77 27.26 -19.22
C GLY A 556 -20.32 27.14 -20.66
N GLY A 557 -21.58 27.52 -20.87
CA GLY A 557 -22.20 27.55 -22.20
C GLY A 557 -21.58 28.63 -23.10
N ALA A 558 -21.56 28.37 -24.41
CA ALA A 558 -21.02 29.32 -25.37
C ALA A 558 -21.84 30.61 -25.45
N THR A 559 -21.13 31.73 -25.57
CA THR A 559 -21.71 33.04 -25.90
C THR A 559 -21.63 33.26 -27.41
N THR A 560 -22.07 34.43 -27.90
CA THR A 560 -21.86 34.82 -29.31
C THR A 560 -20.40 35.15 -29.66
N SER A 561 -19.48 35.16 -28.68
CA SER A 561 -18.07 35.51 -28.87
C SER A 561 -17.07 34.64 -28.08
N VAL A 562 -17.56 33.68 -27.29
CA VAL A 562 -16.77 32.80 -26.44
C VAL A 562 -17.27 31.37 -26.66
N LEU A 563 -16.34 30.47 -26.92
CA LEU A 563 -16.63 29.04 -27.10
C LEU A 563 -17.21 28.43 -25.83
N ALA A 564 -17.95 27.33 -26.00
CA ALA A 564 -18.33 26.50 -24.87
C ALA A 564 -17.08 26.03 -24.14
N GLN A 565 -17.14 26.00 -22.81
CA GLN A 565 -16.02 25.63 -21.97
C GLN A 565 -16.11 24.16 -21.56
N VAL A 566 -14.94 23.53 -21.43
CA VAL A 566 -14.79 22.17 -20.93
C VAL A 566 -14.94 22.19 -19.40
N GLY A 567 -15.62 21.18 -18.88
CA GLY A 567 -15.76 20.94 -17.44
C GLY A 567 -16.01 19.46 -17.16
N GLY A 568 -16.59 19.15 -15.99
CA GLY A 568 -17.06 17.80 -15.67
C GLY A 568 -17.98 17.26 -16.76
N SER A 569 -19.05 18.01 -17.08
CA SER A 569 -19.76 17.92 -18.35
C SER A 569 -19.51 19.18 -19.20
N GLY A 570 -19.52 19.05 -20.52
CA GLY A 570 -19.22 20.16 -21.43
C GLY A 570 -20.40 21.13 -21.64
N GLY A 571 -20.10 22.41 -21.82
CA GLY A 571 -21.10 23.42 -22.19
C GLY A 571 -21.63 23.25 -23.61
N GLY A 572 -22.86 23.70 -23.87
CA GLY A 572 -23.49 23.70 -25.19
C GLY A 572 -22.99 24.86 -26.07
N GLY A 573 -22.95 24.63 -27.38
CA GLY A 573 -22.53 25.64 -28.36
C GLY A 573 -23.60 26.70 -28.68
N ALA A 574 -23.19 27.87 -29.13
CA ALA A 574 -24.09 28.98 -29.47
C ALA A 574 -24.60 28.85 -30.91
N SER A 575 -25.64 29.61 -31.29
CA SER A 575 -26.12 29.60 -32.68
C SER A 575 -25.32 30.50 -33.63
N ASN A 576 -24.25 31.17 -33.15
CA ASN A 576 -23.44 32.12 -33.94
C ASN A 576 -22.25 31.42 -34.60
N VAL A 577 -21.92 31.78 -35.85
CA VAL A 577 -20.82 31.25 -36.67
C VAL A 577 -19.47 31.38 -35.94
N GLY A 578 -18.60 30.37 -36.05
CA GLY A 578 -17.39 30.22 -35.23
C GLY A 578 -17.56 29.68 -33.78
N PHE A 579 -18.77 29.70 -33.19
CA PHE A 579 -19.00 29.34 -31.78
C PHE A 579 -20.01 28.20 -31.52
N GLN A 580 -20.35 27.39 -32.52
CA GLN A 580 -21.42 26.39 -32.42
C GLN A 580 -21.01 25.07 -31.79
N THR A 581 -19.72 24.79 -31.66
CA THR A 581 -19.28 23.49 -31.15
C THR A 581 -19.49 23.43 -29.64
N GLY A 582 -20.28 22.45 -29.19
CA GLY A 582 -20.37 22.12 -27.76
C GLY A 582 -19.03 21.59 -27.25
N ALA A 583 -18.72 21.86 -25.99
CA ALA A 583 -17.48 21.41 -25.38
C ALA A 583 -17.55 19.94 -24.99
N ALA A 584 -16.39 19.29 -24.93
CA ALA A 584 -16.27 17.94 -24.38
C ALA A 584 -16.54 17.93 -22.86
N GLY A 585 -17.05 16.79 -22.37
CA GLY A 585 -17.05 16.46 -20.94
C GLY A 585 -15.75 15.76 -20.54
N THR A 586 -15.47 15.73 -19.24
CA THR A 586 -14.32 14.99 -18.69
C THR A 586 -14.69 13.52 -18.53
N VAL A 587 -13.86 12.62 -19.08
CA VAL A 587 -14.08 11.17 -19.05
C VAL A 587 -14.31 10.69 -17.63
N GLY A 588 -15.39 9.94 -17.43
CA GLY A 588 -15.77 9.38 -16.12
C GLY A 588 -16.42 10.36 -15.14
N GLN A 589 -16.70 11.61 -15.55
CA GLN A 589 -17.40 12.61 -14.75
C GLN A 589 -18.64 13.19 -15.42
N GLY A 590 -18.66 13.26 -16.76
CA GLY A 590 -19.79 13.78 -17.51
C GLY A 590 -19.64 13.68 -19.02
N PHE A 591 -20.63 14.18 -19.75
CA PHE A 591 -20.73 14.06 -21.20
C PHE A 591 -20.59 15.42 -21.91
N ALA A 592 -20.39 15.37 -23.23
CA ALA A 592 -20.24 16.56 -24.07
C ALA A 592 -21.55 17.36 -24.22
N GLY A 593 -21.41 18.66 -24.41
CA GLY A 593 -22.52 19.52 -24.82
C GLY A 593 -22.87 19.38 -26.29
N GLY A 594 -24.10 19.72 -26.64
CA GLY A 594 -24.60 19.72 -28.01
C GLY A 594 -24.11 20.92 -28.81
N THR A 595 -24.13 20.79 -30.13
CA THR A 595 -23.79 21.87 -31.05
C THR A 595 -24.96 22.80 -31.32
N GLY A 596 -24.70 24.09 -31.57
CA GLY A 596 -25.71 25.04 -32.05
C GLY A 596 -25.94 24.94 -33.57
N SER A 597 -27.09 25.43 -34.05
CA SER A 597 -27.47 25.42 -35.47
C SER A 597 -27.13 26.74 -36.18
N GLN A 598 -26.61 26.65 -37.41
CA GLN A 598 -26.07 27.78 -38.19
C GLN A 598 -27.07 28.47 -39.14
N VAL A 599 -28.27 27.91 -39.38
CA VAL A 599 -29.13 28.38 -40.49
C VAL A 599 -30.51 28.81 -39.99
N GLY A 600 -30.79 30.12 -40.04
CA GLY A 600 -32.12 30.73 -39.93
C GLY A 600 -32.90 30.56 -38.62
N ALA A 601 -32.38 29.79 -37.67
CA ALA A 601 -33.13 29.22 -36.56
C ALA A 601 -32.74 29.74 -35.16
N ASN A 602 -31.59 30.41 -35.02
CA ASN A 602 -31.08 30.96 -33.75
C ASN A 602 -31.13 29.96 -32.57
N ALA A 603 -30.96 28.66 -32.86
CA ALA A 603 -31.10 27.56 -31.91
C ALA A 603 -29.72 27.09 -31.43
N SER A 604 -29.47 27.21 -30.12
CA SER A 604 -28.22 26.78 -29.49
C SER A 604 -28.26 25.32 -29.04
N GLY A 605 -27.10 24.75 -28.70
CA GLY A 605 -26.98 23.41 -28.16
C GLY A 605 -27.21 23.36 -26.64
N GLY A 606 -27.75 22.23 -26.16
CA GLY A 606 -27.88 21.97 -24.73
C GLY A 606 -26.54 21.58 -24.11
N GLY A 607 -26.35 21.86 -22.82
CA GLY A 607 -25.19 21.40 -22.06
C GLY A 607 -25.23 19.89 -21.82
N GLY A 608 -24.06 19.27 -21.67
CA GLY A 608 -23.96 17.85 -21.30
C GLY A 608 -24.43 17.60 -19.88
N GLY A 609 -25.04 16.44 -19.64
CA GLY A 609 -25.33 15.94 -18.30
C GLY A 609 -24.34 14.87 -17.87
N SER A 610 -24.50 14.34 -16.65
CA SER A 610 -23.64 13.26 -16.15
C SER A 610 -23.96 11.88 -16.71
N SER A 611 -25.08 11.68 -17.42
CA SER A 611 -25.47 10.40 -18.03
C SER A 611 -25.77 10.44 -19.53
N ALA A 612 -25.89 11.63 -20.13
CA ALA A 612 -26.13 11.79 -21.56
C ALA A 612 -25.52 13.07 -22.12
N VAL A 613 -25.20 13.04 -23.41
CA VAL A 613 -24.78 14.24 -24.17
C VAL A 613 -25.91 15.26 -24.26
N GLY A 614 -25.55 16.54 -24.34
CA GLY A 614 -26.48 17.60 -24.68
C GLY A 614 -26.97 17.45 -26.11
N VAL A 615 -28.25 17.73 -26.36
CA VAL A 615 -28.83 17.63 -27.70
C VAL A 615 -28.38 18.84 -28.53
N ASN A 616 -28.20 18.64 -29.83
CA ASN A 616 -27.87 19.71 -30.76
C ASN A 616 -29.10 20.59 -31.03
N GLY A 617 -28.89 21.88 -31.22
CA GLY A 617 -29.90 22.77 -31.82
C GLY A 617 -30.15 22.38 -33.27
N ASN A 618 -31.40 22.48 -33.74
CA ASN A 618 -31.77 22.12 -35.11
C ASN A 618 -32.05 23.33 -36.02
N THR A 619 -32.20 23.07 -37.32
CA THR A 619 -32.48 24.11 -38.34
C THR A 619 -33.93 24.60 -38.35
N SER A 620 -34.80 24.05 -37.50
CA SER A 620 -36.22 24.43 -37.38
C SER A 620 -36.50 25.38 -36.21
N GLY A 621 -35.46 25.91 -35.56
CA GLY A 621 -35.60 26.84 -34.44
C GLY A 621 -35.74 26.19 -33.06
N VAL A 622 -35.57 24.87 -32.97
CA VAL A 622 -35.62 24.15 -31.69
C VAL A 622 -34.22 24.05 -31.11
N ALA A 623 -34.01 24.70 -29.96
CA ALA A 623 -32.76 24.60 -29.23
C ALA A 623 -32.63 23.24 -28.54
N GLY A 624 -31.39 22.82 -28.34
CA GLY A 624 -31.06 21.51 -27.81
C GLY A 624 -31.42 21.37 -26.33
N ASN A 625 -32.07 20.26 -25.96
CA ASN A 625 -32.27 19.91 -24.56
C ASN A 625 -30.94 19.59 -23.88
N GLY A 626 -30.86 19.89 -22.58
CA GLY A 626 -29.73 19.49 -21.75
C GLY A 626 -29.66 17.98 -21.59
N GLY A 627 -28.44 17.44 -21.50
CA GLY A 627 -28.22 16.03 -21.24
C GLY A 627 -28.74 15.61 -19.86
N ALA A 628 -29.26 14.39 -19.76
CA ALA A 628 -29.77 13.86 -18.51
C ALA A 628 -28.66 13.67 -17.46
N GLY A 629 -29.03 13.83 -16.20
CA GLY A 629 -28.19 13.54 -15.04
C GLY A 629 -28.23 12.05 -14.64
N THR A 630 -27.48 11.71 -13.60
CA THR A 630 -27.37 10.33 -13.09
C THR A 630 -28.26 10.14 -11.86
N SER A 631 -29.07 9.08 -11.88
CA SER A 631 -29.90 8.68 -10.73
C SER A 631 -29.08 7.90 -9.72
N VAL A 632 -29.09 8.32 -8.45
CA VAL A 632 -28.30 7.73 -7.36
C VAL A 632 -29.19 7.55 -6.14
N SER A 633 -29.17 6.35 -5.54
CA SER A 633 -30.01 5.97 -4.39
C SER A 633 -29.29 6.10 -3.03
N ILE A 634 -28.34 7.01 -2.91
CA ILE A 634 -27.50 7.17 -1.71
C ILE A 634 -28.28 7.70 -0.49
N THR A 635 -29.46 8.29 -0.68
CA THR A 635 -30.31 8.79 0.41
C THR A 635 -31.41 7.81 0.82
N GLY A 636 -31.35 6.54 0.37
CA GLY A 636 -32.40 5.54 0.57
C GLY A 636 -33.49 5.54 -0.52
N SER A 637 -33.51 6.56 -1.38
CA SER A 637 -34.38 6.68 -2.54
C SER A 637 -33.61 7.26 -3.73
N ALA A 638 -34.05 6.93 -4.94
CA ALA A 638 -33.41 7.39 -6.17
C ALA A 638 -33.62 8.89 -6.38
N VAL A 639 -32.52 9.65 -6.43
CA VAL A 639 -32.51 11.08 -6.75
C VAL A 639 -31.54 11.32 -7.91
N THR A 640 -31.95 12.13 -8.88
CA THR A 640 -31.13 12.45 -10.05
C THR A 640 -30.34 13.73 -9.81
N TYR A 641 -29.05 13.71 -10.15
CA TYR A 641 -28.12 14.85 -10.02
C TYR A 641 -27.41 15.12 -11.34
N ALA A 642 -26.87 16.33 -11.50
CA ALA A 642 -26.03 16.75 -12.61
C ALA A 642 -26.72 16.68 -14.00
N GLY A 643 -27.90 17.30 -14.11
CA GLY A 643 -28.56 17.54 -15.40
C GLY A 643 -27.99 18.77 -16.14
N GLY A 644 -27.75 18.65 -17.44
CA GLY A 644 -27.26 19.77 -18.27
C GLY A 644 -28.33 20.83 -18.51
N GLY A 645 -27.94 22.07 -18.80
CA GLY A 645 -28.87 23.15 -19.13
C GLY A 645 -29.40 23.06 -20.57
N GLY A 646 -30.64 23.44 -20.80
CA GLY A 646 -31.21 23.54 -22.15
C GLY A 646 -30.65 24.76 -22.92
N GLY A 647 -30.48 24.65 -24.23
CA GLY A 647 -30.06 25.75 -25.08
C GLY A 647 -31.14 26.83 -25.21
N GLY A 648 -30.72 28.09 -25.34
CA GLY A 648 -31.61 29.20 -25.70
C GLY A 648 -31.93 29.24 -27.20
N SER A 649 -33.08 29.81 -27.54
CA SER A 649 -33.53 30.05 -28.91
C SER A 649 -33.80 31.54 -29.13
N GLY A 650 -33.47 32.06 -30.31
CA GLY A 650 -33.83 33.42 -30.72
C GLY A 650 -35.18 33.47 -31.44
N GLY A 651 -36.28 33.23 -30.72
CA GLY A 651 -37.66 33.26 -31.24
C GLY A 651 -38.28 31.90 -31.61
N GLY A 652 -37.58 30.79 -31.36
CA GLY A 652 -38.08 29.42 -31.58
C GLY A 652 -38.33 28.65 -30.27
N THR A 653 -38.43 27.32 -30.28
CA THR A 653 -38.66 26.52 -29.06
C THR A 653 -37.37 26.39 -28.25
N PRO A 654 -37.35 26.77 -26.95
CA PRO A 654 -36.15 26.64 -26.14
C PRO A 654 -35.94 25.20 -25.71
N GLY A 655 -34.68 24.82 -25.45
CA GLY A 655 -34.35 23.51 -24.93
C GLY A 655 -34.76 23.37 -23.48
N THR A 656 -35.28 22.20 -23.10
CA THR A 656 -35.52 21.88 -21.68
C THR A 656 -34.21 21.51 -20.99
N GLY A 657 -34.08 21.83 -19.71
CA GLY A 657 -33.01 21.33 -18.87
C GLY A 657 -33.09 19.81 -18.70
N GLY A 658 -31.93 19.18 -18.55
CA GLY A 658 -31.82 17.76 -18.25
C GLY A 658 -32.33 17.43 -16.86
N THR A 659 -32.82 16.20 -16.69
CA THR A 659 -33.20 15.68 -15.37
C THR A 659 -32.02 15.73 -14.41
N GLY A 660 -32.26 16.09 -13.15
CA GLY A 660 -31.19 16.36 -12.18
C GLY A 660 -30.78 17.83 -12.08
N GLY A 661 -31.73 18.74 -12.31
CA GLY A 661 -31.61 20.16 -11.96
C GLY A 661 -31.11 21.09 -13.07
N GLY A 662 -31.10 20.64 -14.32
CA GLY A 662 -30.78 21.52 -15.45
C GLY A 662 -31.82 22.63 -15.62
N GLY A 663 -31.37 23.85 -15.87
CA GLY A 663 -32.24 24.98 -16.20
C GLY A 663 -32.75 24.92 -17.64
N ASN A 664 -34.01 25.29 -17.86
CA ASN A 664 -34.57 25.45 -19.20
C ASN A 664 -33.97 26.68 -19.90
N GLY A 665 -33.71 26.57 -21.20
CA GLY A 665 -33.36 27.73 -22.02
C GLY A 665 -34.52 28.69 -22.18
N SER A 666 -34.25 29.87 -22.71
CA SER A 666 -35.29 30.87 -23.03
C SER A 666 -35.42 31.08 -24.54
N ALA A 667 -36.65 31.36 -24.97
CA ALA A 667 -37.01 31.71 -26.34
C ALA A 667 -37.20 33.23 -26.55
N THR A 668 -37.37 33.97 -25.45
CA THR A 668 -37.80 35.36 -25.50
C THR A 668 -36.60 36.31 -25.52
N MET A 669 -36.73 37.38 -26.31
CA MET A 669 -35.73 38.44 -26.36
C MET A 669 -35.53 39.05 -24.96
N SER A 670 -34.30 39.38 -24.61
CA SER A 670 -33.91 40.03 -23.35
C SER A 670 -34.28 39.24 -22.07
N THR A 671 -34.54 37.94 -22.20
CA THR A 671 -34.78 37.06 -21.03
C THR A 671 -33.68 36.02 -20.90
N SER A 672 -33.14 35.89 -19.70
CA SER A 672 -32.20 34.82 -19.36
C SER A 672 -32.91 33.47 -19.36
N GLY A 673 -32.14 32.39 -19.51
CA GLY A 673 -32.65 31.06 -19.19
C GLY A 673 -32.87 30.91 -17.67
N GLN A 674 -33.29 29.72 -17.27
CA GLN A 674 -33.41 29.38 -15.86
C GLN A 674 -32.02 29.03 -15.29
N ASN A 675 -31.79 29.41 -14.04
CA ASN A 675 -30.61 28.94 -13.31
C ASN A 675 -30.66 27.42 -13.13
N GLY A 676 -29.49 26.80 -12.99
CA GLY A 676 -29.43 25.41 -12.53
C GLY A 676 -29.96 25.31 -11.09
N THR A 677 -30.63 24.22 -10.77
CA THR A 677 -31.16 23.98 -9.42
C THR A 677 -30.00 23.84 -8.43
N ALA A 678 -30.03 24.63 -7.35
CA ALA A 678 -29.02 24.54 -6.30
C ALA A 678 -28.92 23.12 -5.70
N ASN A 679 -27.73 22.71 -5.30
CA ASN A 679 -27.41 21.42 -4.67
C ASN A 679 -27.69 20.20 -5.55
N THR A 680 -27.66 20.40 -6.87
CA THR A 680 -27.79 19.29 -7.84
C THR A 680 -26.63 19.21 -8.81
N GLY A 681 -25.77 20.23 -8.87
CA GLY A 681 -24.77 20.39 -9.92
C GLY A 681 -25.38 20.66 -11.31
N GLY A 682 -26.65 21.05 -11.38
CA GLY A 682 -27.35 21.28 -12.64
C GLY A 682 -26.80 22.48 -13.42
N GLY A 683 -26.68 22.33 -14.75
CA GLY A 683 -26.25 23.40 -15.65
C GLY A 683 -27.34 24.45 -15.88
N ALA A 684 -26.94 25.69 -16.14
CA ALA A 684 -27.86 26.78 -16.42
C ALA A 684 -28.46 26.73 -17.84
N GLY A 685 -29.72 27.14 -17.99
CA GLY A 685 -30.35 27.28 -19.29
C GLY A 685 -29.83 28.49 -20.08
N GLY A 686 -29.66 28.31 -21.38
CA GLY A 686 -29.23 29.31 -22.34
C GLY A 686 -30.22 30.47 -22.48
N GLY A 687 -29.72 31.69 -22.51
CA GLY A 687 -30.52 32.87 -22.76
C GLY A 687 -30.97 33.00 -24.23
N GLY A 688 -32.08 33.71 -24.45
CA GLY A 688 -32.54 34.11 -25.78
C GLY A 688 -31.65 35.22 -26.36
N THR A 689 -32.14 35.96 -27.35
CA THR A 689 -31.37 37.08 -27.92
C THR A 689 -31.23 38.23 -26.94
N SER A 690 -30.08 38.91 -26.95
CA SER A 690 -29.82 40.12 -26.12
C SER A 690 -30.04 39.92 -24.62
N SER A 691 -29.73 38.73 -24.10
CA SER A 691 -30.01 38.32 -22.72
C SER A 691 -28.76 38.18 -21.85
N ALA A 692 -28.92 38.44 -20.56
CA ALA A 692 -27.92 38.08 -19.55
C ALA A 692 -27.86 36.55 -19.39
N GLY A 693 -26.67 36.03 -19.09
CA GLY A 693 -26.50 34.61 -18.79
C GLY A 693 -27.01 34.24 -17.39
N SER A 694 -27.41 32.99 -17.23
CA SER A 694 -27.93 32.41 -15.98
C SER A 694 -26.84 31.62 -15.27
N THR A 695 -26.97 31.44 -13.95
CA THR A 695 -25.96 30.78 -13.12
C THR A 695 -26.21 29.28 -12.99
N GLY A 696 -25.15 28.49 -12.94
CA GLY A 696 -25.25 27.05 -12.65
C GLY A 696 -25.71 26.79 -11.21
N GLY A 697 -26.20 25.58 -10.94
CA GLY A 697 -26.53 25.13 -9.59
C GLY A 697 -25.28 24.76 -8.80
N SER A 698 -25.27 24.99 -7.49
CA SER A 698 -24.21 24.47 -6.62
C SER A 698 -24.13 22.94 -6.66
N GLY A 699 -22.94 22.42 -6.41
CA GLY A 699 -22.69 21.00 -6.22
C GLY A 699 -23.28 20.48 -4.91
N ILE A 700 -23.05 19.21 -4.64
CA ILE A 700 -23.48 18.54 -3.41
C ILE A 700 -22.52 17.39 -3.09
N VAL A 701 -22.28 17.16 -1.81
CA VAL A 701 -21.59 15.96 -1.33
C VAL A 701 -22.50 15.22 -0.36
N ILE A 702 -22.70 13.92 -0.59
CA ILE A 702 -23.51 13.07 0.28
C ILE A 702 -22.69 11.86 0.71
N LEU A 703 -22.64 11.60 2.01
CA LEU A 703 -21.93 10.47 2.60
C LEU A 703 -22.92 9.55 3.31
N ARG A 704 -22.75 8.23 3.17
CA ARG A 704 -23.62 7.24 3.82
C ARG A 704 -22.81 6.14 4.48
N TYR A 705 -23.14 5.80 5.71
CA TYR A 705 -22.46 4.74 6.46
C TYR A 705 -23.41 4.05 7.43
N ARG A 706 -23.06 2.82 7.82
CA ARG A 706 -23.85 2.03 8.78
C ARG A 706 -23.53 2.45 10.22
N PHE A 707 -24.56 2.69 11.02
CA PHE A 707 -24.39 3.19 12.40
C PHE A 707 -24.96 2.27 13.50
N GLN A 708 -25.66 1.19 13.11
CA GLN A 708 -26.21 0.16 14.02
C GLN A 708 -26.51 -1.17 13.30
#